data_AF-A0A9N9QYT2-F1
#
_entry.id   AF-A0A9N9QYT2-F1
#
_cell.length_a   1.000
_cell.length_b   1.000
_cell.length_c   1.000
_cell.angle_alpha   90.00
_cell.angle_beta   90.00
_cell.angle_gamma   90.00
#
_symmetry.space_group_name_H-M   'P 1'
#
loop_
_entity.id
_entity.type
_entity.pdbx_description
1 polymer ?
#
loop_
_entity_poly.entity_id
_entity_poly.type
_entity_poly.pdbx_seq_one_letter_code
_entity_poly.pdbx_strand_id
1 'polypeptide(L)'
;MPHLTSLKAHLDLDFNYYINSTVSLEHLFRTSAQRVSHFPPSVEWDVNRARDHGVASYLRAVRMCEPTTSVNTFGDFEKMGFDRTQQEMIADMYRNAEDVELMIGGAMEKAATGAVVGPTIACVLALQFANLKKSDRFWYENDIPPSSFLPEQLGAIRKVSLSGLLCAADDSLTNIQPKAFVKEDPYLNAAQHCNQHSRLELSAWRDESGGADPKSPVGTAASFSKANKYALKLANTSLFFEFATNELLNTIHGGHRRKRQVFDDSLGFGTNDFVDSLQSVDVTGFIGQDLGPTIEPQCDDSGSCDPDNPFRSYTGYCNNLRNPNLGKSLTTFARLLPPVYEDGVSRPRINSVTGTPLPSPRIISTVIHPDISNLHTRYTLMVMQFAQFVDHELTMTPIHKGFHESIPDCRSCESPRTVHPECNPFPVPRGDHYYPEVNVTSGERLCFPFMRSLPGQQQLGPREQVNQNTAFIDGSVVYGENPCIVRKLRGFNGRLNTTTNPLGGRDLLPRSDSHPECKAPSGYCFIAGDGRASEQPGLTAIHTIFVREHNRIVEGLRGVNPHWDAELLFEHTRRIVAAEFTHIIYNEFLPRLLSWNAVNLYGLKLLPSAAAFRIGHSLLRPHLPRLSHTYQPVEPPILLRDGFFKPDMFMTHPSMTDELMRGLSSTPMETLDQFITGEVTNHLFEDRRIPFSGVDLIALNIQRGRDHGVPSYNNYRALCNLKRAATFEDLAREIPDEVIARYENDNPAARFTEHQLAEIRKSTLSKILCENFDVPGDIQRAAFDLPSNFLNPRVPCASLPKLDLSAWRESSAQGCLIAGRSVSVGESAFPSPCTSCICTVEGAQCASLRITDCAQLLREWPREAVARDDVCAAQCGAAAPQARAPRRPHLNFKFPDLSPFIAK
;
A
#
# COMPACT_ATOMS: atom_id res chain seq x y z
N MET A 1 -57.18 7.24 -50.11
CA MET A 1 -55.96 6.89 -50.88
C MET A 1 -55.68 8.01 -51.88
N PRO A 2 -54.43 8.19 -52.36
CA PRO A 2 -53.16 7.54 -51.98
C PRO A 2 -52.16 8.55 -51.35
N HIS A 3 -51.56 8.26 -50.20
CA HIS A 3 -50.34 7.46 -49.98
C HIS A 3 -49.02 8.15 -50.38
N LEU A 4 -48.20 8.46 -49.36
CA LEU A 4 -46.78 8.10 -49.24
C LEU A 4 -46.36 8.24 -47.75
N THR A 5 -46.10 7.08 -47.13
CA THR A 5 -45.73 6.77 -45.72
C THR A 5 -44.63 7.67 -45.11
N SER A 6 -44.72 8.24 -43.89
CA SER A 6 -44.84 7.65 -42.53
C SER A 6 -43.66 6.72 -42.17
N LEU A 7 -42.88 6.84 -41.07
CA LEU A 7 -43.14 7.40 -39.73
C LEU A 7 -41.79 7.74 -39.02
N LYS A 8 -41.70 8.90 -38.32
CA LYS A 8 -41.11 9.12 -36.96
C LYS A 8 -40.44 10.51 -36.74
N ALA A 9 -41.27 11.47 -36.34
CA ALA A 9 -41.00 12.75 -35.67
C ALA A 9 -42.37 13.21 -35.09
N HIS A 10 -42.55 13.99 -34.02
CA HIS A 10 -41.74 14.92 -33.20
C HIS A 10 -42.05 14.66 -31.69
N LEU A 11 -41.21 14.97 -30.71
CA LEU A 11 -40.79 16.29 -30.18
C LEU A 11 -41.91 17.15 -29.55
N ASP A 12 -41.52 17.72 -28.40
CA ASP A 12 -41.94 18.95 -27.74
C ASP A 12 -43.31 19.12 -27.06
N LEU A 13 -43.22 19.84 -25.94
CA LEU A 13 -44.28 20.27 -25.03
C LEU A 13 -45.04 21.44 -25.63
N ASP A 14 -46.37 21.43 -25.55
CA ASP A 14 -47.17 22.64 -25.71
C ASP A 14 -48.25 22.76 -24.62
N PHE A 15 -47.94 23.57 -23.61
CA PHE A 15 -48.86 24.01 -22.57
C PHE A 15 -49.75 25.11 -23.17
N ASN A 16 -50.90 24.77 -23.80
CA ASN A 16 -52.11 25.62 -23.93
C ASN A 16 -53.17 25.05 -24.90
N TYR A 17 -53.87 23.96 -24.54
CA TYR A 17 -55.15 23.62 -25.20
C TYR A 17 -56.16 22.98 -24.24
N TYR A 18 -56.49 23.70 -23.17
CA TYR A 18 -57.66 23.40 -22.34
C TYR A 18 -58.91 24.11 -22.86
N ILE A 19 -60.08 23.53 -22.55
CA ILE A 19 -61.46 23.99 -22.79
C ILE A 19 -62.13 23.44 -24.07
N ASN A 20 -63.34 22.88 -23.87
CA ASN A 20 -64.35 22.45 -24.86
C ASN A 20 -64.22 21.08 -25.57
N SER A 21 -64.00 20.02 -24.80
CA SER A 21 -64.79 18.79 -24.99
C SER A 21 -65.09 18.13 -23.64
N THR A 22 -66.37 18.07 -23.25
CA THR A 22 -66.82 17.47 -21.99
C THR A 22 -66.79 15.94 -22.06
N VAL A 23 -65.64 15.34 -21.80
CA VAL A 23 -65.56 13.96 -21.33
C VAL A 23 -65.90 13.98 -19.84
N SER A 24 -67.01 13.37 -19.43
CA SER A 24 -67.31 13.23 -17.99
C SER A 24 -66.29 12.28 -17.35
N LEU A 25 -65.91 12.55 -16.09
CA LEU A 25 -65.05 11.66 -15.28
C LEU A 25 -65.55 10.21 -15.29
N GLU A 26 -66.87 10.03 -15.34
CA GLU A 26 -67.58 8.75 -15.50
C GLU A 26 -67.07 7.88 -16.66
N HIS A 27 -66.58 8.48 -17.76
CA HIS A 27 -66.07 7.73 -18.91
C HIS A 27 -64.65 7.15 -18.70
N LEU A 28 -63.86 7.71 -17.77
CA LEU A 28 -62.56 7.18 -17.36
C LEU A 28 -62.70 6.07 -16.30
N PHE A 29 -63.88 5.89 -15.70
CA PHE A 29 -64.14 4.94 -14.61
C PHE A 29 -64.98 3.71 -15.02
N ARG A 30 -64.92 3.25 -16.27
CA ARG A 30 -65.46 1.92 -16.65
C ARG A 30 -64.55 0.77 -16.21
N THR A 31 -64.43 0.58 -14.90
CA THR A 31 -63.79 -0.59 -14.28
C THR A 31 -64.72 -1.81 -14.33
N SER A 32 -64.32 -2.94 -13.72
CA SER A 32 -65.20 -4.10 -13.55
C SER A 32 -66.18 -4.00 -12.39
N ALA A 33 -66.27 -2.87 -11.71
CA ALA A 33 -67.22 -2.64 -10.62
C ALA A 33 -68.63 -2.32 -11.11
N GLN A 34 -69.65 -2.87 -10.45
CA GLN A 34 -71.01 -2.33 -10.53
C GLN A 34 -71.15 -1.25 -9.44
N ARG A 35 -71.51 -0.02 -9.85
CA ARG A 35 -71.91 1.11 -9.00
C ARG A 35 -71.03 1.38 -7.74
N VAL A 36 -70.08 2.29 -7.87
CA VAL A 36 -69.38 2.84 -6.69
C VAL A 36 -70.30 3.79 -5.92
N SER A 37 -71.02 3.30 -4.92
CA SER A 37 -71.70 4.15 -3.93
C SER A 37 -70.91 4.19 -2.62
N HIS A 38 -70.26 5.34 -2.39
CA HIS A 38 -69.69 5.78 -1.10
C HIS A 38 -68.37 5.14 -0.62
N PHE A 39 -67.28 5.30 -1.39
CA PHE A 39 -65.95 5.39 -0.78
C PHE A 39 -65.58 6.85 -0.46
N PRO A 40 -64.86 7.12 0.64
CA PRO A 40 -64.19 8.41 0.83
C PRO A 40 -63.13 8.61 -0.27
N PRO A 41 -62.95 9.83 -0.82
CA PRO A 41 -62.02 10.06 -1.93
C PRO A 41 -60.59 9.54 -1.69
N SER A 42 -60.11 9.57 -0.44
CA SER A 42 -58.79 9.03 -0.07
C SER A 42 -58.61 7.55 -0.41
N VAL A 43 -59.65 6.73 -0.20
CA VAL A 43 -59.61 5.28 -0.48
C VAL A 43 -59.58 5.03 -1.99
N GLU A 44 -60.29 5.84 -2.78
CA GLU A 44 -60.27 5.78 -4.24
C GLU A 44 -58.87 6.10 -4.80
N TRP A 45 -58.16 7.07 -4.21
CA TRP A 45 -56.77 7.37 -4.57
C TRP A 45 -55.82 6.22 -4.26
N ASP A 46 -55.94 5.57 -3.12
CA ASP A 46 -55.07 4.45 -2.72
C ASP A 46 -55.33 3.19 -3.58
N VAL A 47 -56.59 2.89 -3.90
CA VAL A 47 -56.96 1.81 -4.84
C VAL A 47 -56.42 2.08 -6.25
N ASN A 48 -56.55 3.31 -6.75
CA ASN A 48 -56.01 3.66 -8.07
C ASN A 48 -54.46 3.65 -8.08
N ARG A 49 -53.80 4.06 -7.00
CA ARG A 49 -52.34 3.94 -6.86
C ARG A 49 -51.87 2.48 -6.82
N ALA A 50 -52.62 1.60 -6.15
CA ALA A 50 -52.34 0.17 -6.15
C ALA A 50 -52.45 -0.43 -7.57
N ARG A 51 -53.44 -0.01 -8.36
CA ARG A 51 -53.59 -0.41 -9.77
C ARG A 51 -52.45 0.12 -10.65
N ASP A 52 -52.07 1.39 -10.49
CA ASP A 52 -50.95 2.03 -11.23
C ASP A 52 -49.61 1.32 -10.96
N HIS A 53 -49.34 0.96 -9.71
CA HIS A 53 -48.17 0.17 -9.33
C HIS A 53 -48.28 -1.34 -9.67
N GLY A 54 -49.34 -1.78 -10.33
CA GLY A 54 -49.53 -3.18 -10.72
C GLY A 54 -49.68 -4.15 -9.56
N VAL A 55 -50.18 -3.69 -8.41
CA VAL A 55 -50.41 -4.53 -7.23
C VAL A 55 -51.39 -5.65 -7.59
N ALA A 56 -51.03 -6.88 -7.23
CA ALA A 56 -51.83 -8.07 -7.50
C ALA A 56 -53.20 -8.03 -6.80
N SER A 57 -54.19 -8.70 -7.38
CA SER A 57 -55.49 -8.88 -6.73
C SER A 57 -55.38 -9.70 -5.44
N TYR A 58 -56.38 -9.56 -4.57
CA TYR A 58 -56.49 -10.23 -3.30
C TYR A 58 -56.29 -11.74 -3.44
N LEU A 59 -57.05 -12.42 -4.31
CA LEU A 59 -56.92 -13.88 -4.51
C LEU A 59 -55.56 -14.30 -5.08
N ARG A 60 -54.82 -13.40 -5.73
CA ARG A 60 -53.45 -13.67 -6.16
C ARG A 60 -52.44 -13.56 -5.01
N ALA A 61 -52.64 -12.65 -4.06
CA ALA A 61 -51.88 -12.62 -2.81
C ALA A 61 -52.23 -13.80 -1.90
N VAL A 62 -53.51 -14.18 -1.81
CA VAL A 62 -53.97 -15.38 -1.10
C VAL A 62 -53.24 -16.62 -1.60
N ARG A 63 -53.21 -16.87 -2.91
CA ARG A 63 -52.48 -18.03 -3.49
C ARG A 63 -50.95 -17.96 -3.31
N MET A 64 -50.37 -16.78 -3.09
CA MET A 64 -48.95 -16.61 -2.75
C MET A 64 -48.68 -16.97 -1.28
N CYS A 65 -49.66 -16.81 -0.41
CA CYS A 65 -49.57 -17.05 1.04
C CYS A 65 -50.07 -18.45 1.46
N GLU A 66 -51.14 -18.91 0.82
CA GLU A 66 -51.82 -20.19 1.02
C GLU A 66 -52.10 -20.84 -0.35
N PRO A 67 -51.13 -21.54 -0.96
CA PRO A 67 -51.27 -22.11 -2.31
C PRO A 67 -52.40 -23.14 -2.45
N THR A 68 -52.92 -23.67 -1.34
CA THR A 68 -54.02 -24.64 -1.26
C THR A 68 -55.41 -24.00 -1.26
N THR A 69 -55.51 -22.70 -1.01
CA THR A 69 -56.79 -21.99 -0.89
C THR A 69 -57.34 -21.67 -2.29
N SER A 70 -58.52 -22.22 -2.61
CA SER A 70 -59.18 -22.04 -3.91
C SER A 70 -60.54 -21.33 -3.74
N VAL A 71 -60.66 -20.20 -4.42
CA VAL A 71 -61.84 -19.32 -4.42
C VAL A 71 -62.19 -19.07 -5.88
N ASN A 72 -63.37 -19.51 -6.30
CA ASN A 72 -63.85 -19.37 -7.68
C ASN A 72 -65.12 -18.51 -7.76
N THR A 73 -65.77 -18.28 -6.61
CA THR A 73 -67.03 -17.53 -6.47
C THR A 73 -66.98 -16.64 -5.23
N PHE A 74 -67.82 -15.61 -5.15
CA PHE A 74 -67.93 -14.77 -3.95
C PHE A 74 -68.37 -15.54 -2.70
N GLY A 75 -69.10 -16.66 -2.86
CA GLY A 75 -69.46 -17.54 -1.74
C GLY A 75 -68.28 -18.34 -1.18
N ASP A 76 -67.20 -18.56 -1.95
CA ASP A 76 -66.02 -19.27 -1.46
C ASP A 76 -65.25 -18.46 -0.39
N PHE A 77 -65.47 -17.15 -0.28
CA PHE A 77 -64.88 -16.31 0.77
C PHE A 77 -65.39 -16.69 2.17
N GLU A 78 -66.50 -17.41 2.31
CA GLU A 78 -66.93 -17.99 3.60
C GLU A 78 -65.84 -18.89 4.20
N LYS A 79 -65.13 -19.64 3.35
CA LYS A 79 -64.01 -20.52 3.76
C LYS A 79 -62.81 -19.73 4.30
N MET A 80 -62.75 -18.44 3.98
CA MET A 80 -61.74 -17.49 4.44
C MET A 80 -62.22 -16.66 5.65
N GLY A 81 -63.40 -16.98 6.18
CA GLY A 81 -63.98 -16.31 7.35
C GLY A 81 -64.71 -15.00 7.07
N PHE A 82 -65.05 -14.70 5.81
CA PHE A 82 -65.86 -13.53 5.45
C PHE A 82 -67.32 -13.81 5.77
N ASP A 83 -67.99 -12.88 6.46
CA ASP A 83 -69.42 -12.99 6.73
C ASP A 83 -70.26 -12.72 5.47
N ARG A 84 -71.54 -13.07 5.54
CA ARG A 84 -72.46 -12.95 4.41
C ARG A 84 -72.62 -11.50 3.90
N THR A 85 -72.60 -10.52 4.81
CA THR A 85 -72.66 -9.10 4.46
C THR A 85 -71.42 -8.69 3.69
N GLN A 86 -70.24 -9.14 4.13
CA GLN A 86 -68.97 -8.90 3.44
C GLN A 86 -68.96 -9.52 2.03
N GLN A 87 -69.47 -10.74 1.89
CA GLN A 87 -69.63 -11.40 0.59
C GLN A 87 -70.59 -10.64 -0.34
N GLU A 88 -71.75 -10.21 0.18
CA GLU A 88 -72.75 -9.44 -0.57
C GLU A 88 -72.21 -8.06 -0.98
N MET A 89 -71.44 -7.37 -0.12
CA MET A 89 -70.75 -6.12 -0.47
C MET A 89 -69.72 -6.30 -1.59
N ILE A 90 -68.85 -7.32 -1.50
CA ILE A 90 -67.84 -7.58 -2.53
C ILE A 90 -68.51 -7.99 -3.85
N ALA A 91 -69.60 -8.76 -3.81
CA ALA A 91 -70.34 -9.17 -5.01
C ALA A 91 -71.09 -8.01 -5.69
N ASP A 92 -71.49 -6.97 -4.96
CA ASP A 92 -72.01 -5.72 -5.55
C ASP A 92 -70.86 -4.91 -6.19
N MET A 93 -69.72 -4.79 -5.49
CA MET A 93 -68.59 -3.98 -5.93
C MET A 93 -67.74 -4.59 -7.06
N TYR A 94 -67.73 -5.90 -7.28
CA TYR A 94 -66.86 -6.56 -8.28
C TYR A 94 -67.62 -7.55 -9.16
N ARG A 95 -67.32 -7.57 -10.47
CA ARG A 95 -67.87 -8.59 -11.38
C ARG A 95 -67.22 -9.97 -11.23
N ASN A 96 -66.03 -10.07 -10.65
CA ASN A 96 -65.32 -11.32 -10.44
C ASN A 96 -64.57 -11.32 -9.09
N ALA A 97 -64.57 -12.45 -8.39
CA ALA A 97 -63.80 -12.69 -7.18
C ALA A 97 -62.29 -12.45 -7.38
N GLU A 98 -61.78 -12.71 -8.58
CA GLU A 98 -60.39 -12.47 -8.98
C GLU A 98 -60.03 -10.99 -9.15
N ASP A 99 -61.01 -10.09 -9.28
CA ASP A 99 -60.82 -8.65 -9.49
C ASP A 99 -60.67 -7.88 -8.17
N VAL A 100 -60.96 -8.50 -7.03
CA VAL A 100 -60.95 -7.85 -5.71
C VAL A 100 -59.54 -7.32 -5.40
N GLU A 101 -59.39 -6.02 -5.14
CA GLU A 101 -58.07 -5.46 -4.80
C GLU A 101 -57.55 -6.00 -3.46
N LEU A 102 -56.22 -6.24 -3.37
CA LEU A 102 -55.55 -6.74 -2.17
C LEU A 102 -55.89 -5.94 -0.91
N MET A 103 -55.90 -4.61 -1.00
CA MET A 103 -56.23 -3.75 0.15
C MET A 103 -57.68 -3.88 0.60
N ILE A 104 -58.61 -4.17 -0.32
CA ILE A 104 -60.04 -4.30 -0.01
C ILE A 104 -60.31 -5.69 0.59
N GLY A 105 -59.93 -6.76 -0.10
CA GLY A 105 -60.09 -8.11 0.42
C GLY A 105 -59.33 -8.32 1.73
N GLY A 106 -58.07 -7.85 1.80
CA GLY A 106 -57.23 -7.96 2.99
C GLY A 106 -57.66 -7.13 4.19
N ALA A 107 -58.39 -6.02 3.99
CA ALA A 107 -59.02 -5.26 5.09
C ALA A 107 -60.34 -5.87 5.56
N MET A 108 -60.97 -6.70 4.73
CA MET A 108 -62.20 -7.43 5.06
C MET A 108 -61.93 -8.81 5.68
N GLU A 109 -60.69 -9.31 5.62
CA GLU A 109 -60.28 -10.49 6.37
C GLU A 109 -60.47 -10.31 7.88
N LYS A 110 -60.95 -11.37 8.54
CA LYS A 110 -60.90 -11.44 10.00
C LYS A 110 -59.45 -11.43 10.46
N ALA A 111 -59.12 -10.53 11.39
CA ALA A 111 -57.77 -10.40 11.94
C ALA A 111 -57.24 -11.74 12.51
N ALA A 112 -55.99 -12.06 12.19
CA ALA A 112 -55.33 -13.26 12.70
C ALA A 112 -55.13 -13.19 14.22
N THR A 113 -55.07 -14.34 14.90
CA THR A 113 -54.96 -14.42 16.37
C THR A 113 -53.77 -13.62 16.89
N GLY A 114 -54.03 -12.53 17.63
CA GLY A 114 -53.01 -11.65 18.18
C GLY A 114 -52.46 -10.58 17.22
N ALA A 115 -53.01 -10.46 16.01
CA ALA A 115 -52.68 -9.43 15.03
C ALA A 115 -53.85 -8.45 14.80
N VAL A 116 -53.56 -7.32 14.15
CA VAL A 116 -54.58 -6.33 13.71
C VAL A 116 -55.06 -6.62 12.28
N VAL A 117 -54.27 -7.36 11.50
CA VAL A 117 -54.53 -7.67 10.08
C VAL A 117 -54.88 -9.15 9.88
N GLY A 118 -55.60 -9.45 8.80
CA GLY A 118 -55.93 -10.83 8.42
C GLY A 118 -54.75 -11.65 7.91
N PRO A 119 -54.92 -12.97 7.70
CA PRO A 119 -53.84 -13.89 7.31
C PRO A 119 -53.08 -13.49 6.03
N THR A 120 -53.76 -13.00 4.99
CA THR A 120 -53.12 -12.63 3.73
C THR A 120 -52.27 -11.38 3.89
N ILE A 121 -52.80 -10.34 4.54
CA ILE A 121 -52.02 -9.11 4.81
C ILE A 121 -50.90 -9.39 5.81
N ALA A 122 -51.13 -10.23 6.83
CA ALA A 122 -50.07 -10.68 7.74
C ALA A 122 -48.93 -11.38 6.99
N CYS A 123 -49.25 -12.26 6.04
CA CYS A 123 -48.28 -12.93 5.19
C CYS A 123 -47.55 -11.97 4.24
N VAL A 124 -48.26 -11.09 3.53
CA VAL A 124 -47.65 -10.11 2.62
C VAL A 124 -46.69 -9.19 3.37
N LEU A 125 -47.10 -8.68 4.54
CA LEU A 125 -46.25 -7.89 5.42
C LEU A 125 -45.06 -8.72 5.96
N ALA A 126 -45.29 -9.97 6.39
CA ALA A 126 -44.22 -10.84 6.87
C ALA A 126 -43.18 -11.12 5.78
N LEU A 127 -43.60 -11.35 4.54
CA LEU A 127 -42.71 -11.52 3.39
C LEU A 127 -41.99 -10.22 3.03
N GLN A 128 -42.69 -9.08 3.06
CA GLN A 128 -42.07 -7.76 2.85
C GLN A 128 -41.00 -7.47 3.90
N PHE A 129 -41.33 -7.56 5.19
CA PHE A 129 -40.39 -7.31 6.29
C PHE A 129 -39.28 -8.36 6.40
N ALA A 130 -39.56 -9.64 6.11
CA ALA A 130 -38.51 -10.65 6.04
C ALA A 130 -37.57 -10.43 4.85
N ASN A 131 -38.07 -9.97 3.70
CA ASN A 131 -37.23 -9.60 2.58
C ASN A 131 -36.41 -8.35 2.92
N LEU A 132 -37.02 -7.28 3.44
CA LEU A 132 -36.32 -6.08 3.90
C LEU A 132 -35.19 -6.43 4.88
N LYS A 133 -35.46 -7.23 5.93
CA LYS A 133 -34.44 -7.72 6.88
C LYS A 133 -33.32 -8.53 6.22
N LYS A 134 -33.63 -9.37 5.23
CA LYS A 134 -32.66 -10.25 4.57
C LYS A 134 -31.88 -9.58 3.43
N SER A 135 -32.44 -8.54 2.81
CA SER A 135 -31.80 -7.76 1.75
C SER A 135 -31.02 -6.57 2.30
N ASP A 136 -31.34 -6.11 3.51
CA ASP A 136 -30.58 -5.06 4.18
C ASP A 136 -29.28 -5.62 4.76
N ARG A 137 -28.17 -5.32 4.08
CA ARG A 137 -26.80 -5.60 4.57
C ARG A 137 -26.57 -4.98 5.95
N PHE A 138 -27.15 -3.80 6.20
CA PHE A 138 -26.99 -3.01 7.43
C PHE A 138 -28.03 -3.37 8.50
N TRP A 139 -28.80 -4.46 8.33
CA TRP A 139 -29.71 -4.92 9.37
C TRP A 139 -28.93 -5.13 10.67
N TYR A 140 -29.36 -4.47 11.75
CA TYR A 140 -28.57 -4.29 12.97
C TYR A 140 -28.11 -5.58 13.66
N GLU A 141 -28.77 -6.71 13.43
CA GLU A 141 -28.37 -8.03 13.98
C GLU A 141 -27.43 -8.84 13.08
N ASN A 142 -27.05 -8.32 11.91
CA ASN A 142 -26.14 -9.01 11.00
C ASN A 142 -24.72 -9.01 11.55
N ASP A 143 -24.12 -10.19 11.64
CA ASP A 143 -22.68 -10.37 11.93
C ASP A 143 -21.83 -10.14 10.67
N ILE A 144 -22.02 -8.98 10.05
CA ILE A 144 -21.34 -8.55 8.81
C ILE A 144 -20.60 -7.25 9.09
N PRO A 145 -19.28 -7.29 9.36
CA PRO A 145 -18.47 -6.09 9.51
C PRO A 145 -18.46 -5.22 8.24
N PRO A 146 -18.32 -3.89 8.36
CA PRO A 146 -18.20 -3.10 9.59
C PRO A 146 -19.56 -2.70 10.21
N SER A 147 -20.67 -3.23 9.70
CA SER A 147 -22.04 -2.85 10.09
C SER A 147 -22.61 -3.62 11.30
N SER A 148 -21.87 -4.60 11.82
CA SER A 148 -22.23 -5.42 12.98
C SER A 148 -22.03 -4.66 14.30
N PHE A 149 -23.08 -4.58 15.13
CA PHE A 149 -22.95 -4.12 16.51
C PHE A 149 -22.31 -5.18 17.41
N LEU A 150 -21.53 -4.75 18.41
CA LEU A 150 -20.97 -5.64 19.44
C LEU A 150 -22.10 -6.32 20.25
N PRO A 151 -21.85 -7.50 20.86
CA PRO A 151 -22.86 -8.19 21.68
C PRO A 151 -23.46 -7.32 22.80
N GLU A 152 -22.66 -6.43 23.39
CA GLU A 152 -23.09 -5.48 24.42
C GLU A 152 -23.95 -4.34 23.86
N GLN A 153 -23.58 -3.82 22.68
CA GLN A 153 -24.37 -2.82 21.93
C GLN A 153 -25.70 -3.41 21.47
N LEU A 154 -25.71 -4.64 20.96
CA LEU A 154 -26.92 -5.41 20.68
C LEU A 154 -27.76 -5.62 21.95
N GLY A 155 -27.12 -5.92 23.08
CA GLY A 155 -27.77 -6.02 24.38
C GLY A 155 -28.47 -4.72 24.79
N ALA A 156 -27.84 -3.57 24.56
CA ALA A 156 -28.42 -2.26 24.85
C ALA A 156 -29.50 -1.84 23.84
N ILE A 157 -29.34 -2.11 22.53
CA ILE A 157 -30.39 -1.90 21.51
C ILE A 157 -31.64 -2.73 21.86
N ARG A 158 -31.46 -3.99 22.27
CA ARG A 158 -32.57 -4.90 22.63
C ARG A 158 -33.35 -4.49 23.88
N LYS A 159 -32.82 -3.56 24.71
CA LYS A 159 -33.55 -2.95 25.84
C LYS A 159 -34.48 -1.81 25.41
N VAL A 160 -34.34 -1.27 24.20
CA VAL A 160 -35.11 -0.10 23.75
C VAL A 160 -36.57 -0.46 23.50
N SER A 161 -37.48 0.33 24.07
CA SER A 161 -38.92 0.28 23.78
C SER A 161 -39.41 1.66 23.33
N LEU A 162 -40.52 1.70 22.57
CA LEU A 162 -41.14 2.97 22.17
C LEU A 162 -41.55 3.80 23.39
N SER A 163 -42.03 3.16 24.46
CA SER A 163 -42.36 3.80 25.73
C SER A 163 -41.12 4.46 26.38
N GLY A 164 -39.99 3.75 26.40
CA GLY A 164 -38.71 4.28 26.91
C GLY A 164 -38.15 5.42 26.08
N LEU A 165 -38.34 5.40 24.75
CA LEU A 165 -37.97 6.50 23.85
C LEU A 165 -38.84 7.74 24.09
N LEU A 166 -40.17 7.60 24.23
CA LEU A 166 -41.06 8.71 24.55
C LEU A 166 -40.71 9.33 25.92
N CYS A 167 -40.47 8.50 26.94
CA CYS A 167 -39.97 8.90 28.27
C CYS A 167 -38.56 9.52 28.28
N ALA A 168 -37.83 9.51 27.16
CA ALA A 168 -36.51 10.12 27.03
C ALA A 168 -36.51 11.34 26.09
N ALA A 169 -37.55 11.50 25.27
CA ALA A 169 -37.71 12.61 24.33
C ALA A 169 -38.53 13.79 24.90
N ASP A 170 -39.37 13.53 25.91
CA ASP A 170 -40.23 14.55 26.54
C ASP A 170 -40.13 14.47 28.07
N ASP A 171 -39.46 15.45 28.67
CA ASP A 171 -39.31 15.56 30.14
C ASP A 171 -40.65 15.89 30.86
N SER A 172 -41.71 16.27 30.13
CA SER A 172 -43.05 16.48 30.71
C SER A 172 -43.84 15.17 30.85
N LEU A 173 -43.44 14.11 30.13
CA LEU A 173 -44.03 12.79 30.25
C LEU A 173 -43.51 12.10 31.51
N THR A 174 -44.36 11.98 32.53
CA THR A 174 -43.97 11.38 33.81
C THR A 174 -44.25 9.89 33.91
N ASN A 175 -45.30 9.40 33.24
CA ASN A 175 -45.73 8.00 33.31
C ASN A 175 -46.24 7.54 31.94
N ILE A 176 -45.94 6.30 31.57
CA ILE A 176 -46.44 5.62 30.36
C ILE A 176 -46.46 4.11 30.56
N GLN A 177 -47.31 3.38 29.83
CA GLN A 177 -47.38 1.93 29.89
C GLN A 177 -46.15 1.26 29.21
N PRO A 178 -45.60 0.14 29.74
CA PRO A 178 -44.41 -0.54 29.18
C PRO A 178 -44.52 -0.96 27.71
N LYS A 179 -45.72 -1.30 27.24
CA LYS A 179 -45.97 -1.72 25.86
C LYS A 179 -46.83 -0.66 25.15
N ALA A 180 -46.19 0.35 24.56
CA ALA A 180 -46.88 1.45 23.85
C ALA A 180 -47.93 0.98 22.81
N PHE A 181 -47.69 -0.12 22.10
CA PHE A 181 -48.61 -0.69 21.11
C PHE A 181 -49.78 -1.49 21.70
N VAL A 182 -49.80 -1.69 23.02
CA VAL A 182 -50.91 -2.33 23.75
C VAL A 182 -51.60 -1.26 24.58
N LYS A 183 -52.93 -1.31 24.66
CA LYS A 183 -53.70 -0.41 25.52
C LYS A 183 -53.28 -0.59 26.98
N GLU A 184 -53.27 0.50 27.75
CA GLU A 184 -53.02 0.43 29.19
C GLU A 184 -54.08 -0.45 29.89
N ASP A 185 -53.64 -1.28 30.83
CA ASP A 185 -54.51 -2.07 31.71
C ASP A 185 -53.92 -2.16 33.13
N PRO A 186 -54.72 -2.29 34.21
CA PRO A 186 -54.22 -2.23 35.59
C PRO A 186 -53.29 -3.37 36.04
N TYR A 187 -53.08 -4.41 35.22
CA TYR A 187 -52.43 -5.67 35.63
C TYR A 187 -51.18 -6.01 34.82
N LEU A 188 -51.26 -5.97 33.48
CA LEU A 188 -50.20 -6.46 32.58
C LEU A 188 -49.50 -5.36 31.78
N ASN A 189 -50.07 -4.15 31.78
CA ASN A 189 -49.57 -2.99 31.03
C ASN A 189 -49.99 -1.67 31.70
N ALA A 190 -49.87 -1.55 33.02
CA ALA A 190 -50.23 -0.34 33.76
C ALA A 190 -49.22 0.79 33.50
N ALA A 191 -49.63 2.05 33.58
CA ALA A 191 -48.70 3.17 33.50
C ALA A 191 -47.60 3.06 34.58
N GLN A 192 -46.35 3.08 34.12
CA GLN A 192 -45.15 3.07 34.95
C GLN A 192 -44.42 4.39 34.82
N HIS A 193 -43.79 4.83 35.91
CA HIS A 193 -43.06 6.09 35.93
C HIS A 193 -41.85 6.04 34.99
N CYS A 194 -41.52 7.14 34.31
CA CYS A 194 -40.52 7.14 33.22
C CYS A 194 -39.09 6.73 33.62
N ASN A 195 -38.78 6.64 34.92
CA ASN A 195 -37.52 6.07 35.42
C ASN A 195 -37.51 4.53 35.55
N GLN A 196 -38.66 3.87 35.41
CA GLN A 196 -38.80 2.40 35.41
C GLN A 196 -38.63 1.81 34.01
N HIS A 197 -38.72 2.64 32.96
CA HIS A 197 -38.49 2.22 31.58
C HIS A 197 -37.00 2.19 31.26
N SER A 198 -36.54 1.12 30.61
CA SER A 198 -35.17 1.01 30.15
C SER A 198 -34.88 2.08 29.07
N ARG A 199 -33.89 2.92 29.35
CA ARG A 199 -33.31 3.86 28.39
C ARG A 199 -32.17 3.18 27.61
N LEU A 200 -31.82 3.73 26.45
CA LEU A 200 -30.63 3.27 25.71
C LEU A 200 -29.37 3.56 26.53
N GLU A 201 -28.71 2.50 27.01
CA GLU A 201 -27.47 2.60 27.78
C GLU A 201 -26.29 2.96 26.86
N LEU A 202 -26.04 4.25 26.68
CA LEU A 202 -24.97 4.76 25.82
C LEU A 202 -23.55 4.36 26.27
N SER A 203 -23.38 3.74 27.44
CA SER A 203 -22.10 3.19 27.89
C SER A 203 -21.54 2.11 26.97
N ALA A 204 -22.37 1.34 26.25
CA ALA A 204 -21.90 0.37 25.25
C ALA A 204 -21.39 1.03 23.95
N TRP A 205 -21.57 2.36 23.79
CA TRP A 205 -20.98 3.19 22.74
C TRP A 205 -19.95 4.17 23.31
N ARG A 206 -19.56 4.00 24.58
CA ARG A 206 -18.47 4.77 25.16
C ARG A 206 -17.17 4.24 24.58
N ASP A 207 -16.56 5.02 23.71
CA ASP A 207 -15.19 4.79 23.26
C ASP A 207 -14.23 4.89 24.47
N GLU A 208 -13.84 3.76 25.02
CA GLU A 208 -12.60 3.67 25.81
C GLU A 208 -11.38 3.71 24.87
N SER A 209 -11.58 3.33 23.61
CA SER A 209 -10.68 3.52 22.47
C SER A 209 -10.83 4.89 21.81
N GLY A 210 -10.56 5.96 22.56
CA GLY A 210 -10.14 7.20 21.91
C GLY A 210 -8.99 6.89 20.94
N GLY A 211 -9.13 7.28 19.67
CA GLY A 211 -8.15 6.95 18.63
C GLY A 211 -6.71 7.33 19.02
N ALA A 212 -5.73 6.60 18.50
CA ALA A 212 -4.32 6.65 18.90
C ALA A 212 -3.85 8.05 19.30
N ASP A 213 -3.39 8.21 20.54
CA ASP A 213 -2.84 9.47 21.06
C ASP A 213 -1.83 10.02 20.03
N PRO A 214 -2.00 11.26 19.51
CA PRO A 214 -1.08 11.87 18.56
C PRO A 214 0.40 11.86 19.02
N LYS A 215 0.65 11.81 20.33
CA LYS A 215 1.98 11.75 20.94
C LYS A 215 2.52 10.32 21.12
N SER A 216 1.67 9.30 21.00
CA SER A 216 2.10 7.91 20.91
C SER A 216 2.91 7.66 19.62
N PRO A 217 3.74 6.60 19.53
CA PRO A 217 4.48 6.31 18.30
C PRO A 217 3.54 6.05 17.10
N VAL A 218 2.37 5.46 17.35
CA VAL A 218 1.32 5.20 16.34
C VAL A 218 0.73 6.52 15.82
N GLY A 219 0.27 7.38 16.72
CA GLY A 219 -0.31 8.68 16.37
C GLY A 219 0.69 9.62 15.71
N THR A 220 1.94 9.62 16.19
CA THR A 220 3.02 10.38 15.57
C THR A 220 3.33 9.86 14.16
N ALA A 221 3.44 8.54 13.94
CA ALA A 221 3.65 7.97 12.61
C ALA A 221 2.50 8.26 11.64
N ALA A 222 1.25 8.22 12.13
CA ALA A 222 0.06 8.57 11.35
C ALA A 222 0.04 10.04 10.89
N SER A 223 0.59 10.96 11.70
CA SER A 223 0.61 12.38 11.38
C SER A 223 1.49 12.78 10.19
N PHE A 224 2.49 11.95 9.83
CA PHE A 224 3.28 12.12 8.60
C PHE A 224 2.45 12.00 7.34
N SER A 225 1.25 11.43 7.46
CA SER A 225 0.25 11.32 6.43
C SER A 225 -1.05 12.02 6.86
N LYS A 226 -0.98 13.10 7.64
CA LYS A 226 -2.16 13.81 8.13
C LYS A 226 -2.95 14.42 6.97
N ALA A 227 -4.15 13.88 6.74
CA ALA A 227 -5.07 14.44 5.77
C ALA A 227 -5.55 15.83 6.19
N ASN A 228 -5.49 16.79 5.26
CA ASN A 228 -6.27 18.01 5.36
C ASN A 228 -7.75 17.71 5.00
N LYS A 229 -8.67 18.62 5.34
CA LYS A 229 -10.11 18.41 5.14
C LYS A 229 -10.51 18.23 3.66
N TYR A 230 -9.70 18.73 2.73
CA TYR A 230 -9.98 18.64 1.29
C TYR A 230 -9.53 17.31 0.69
N ALA A 231 -8.39 16.78 1.14
CA ALA A 231 -7.95 15.42 0.78
C ALA A 231 -8.96 14.36 1.24
N LEU A 232 -9.56 14.51 2.43
CA LEU A 232 -10.65 13.63 2.89
C LEU A 232 -11.90 13.71 2.01
N LYS A 233 -12.29 14.91 1.54
CA LYS A 233 -13.40 15.05 0.59
C LYS A 233 -13.09 14.37 -0.75
N LEU A 234 -11.88 14.56 -1.27
CA LEU A 234 -11.40 13.94 -2.52
C LEU A 234 -11.38 12.41 -2.43
N ALA A 235 -10.98 11.87 -1.27
CA ALA A 235 -10.99 10.44 -1.00
C ALA A 235 -12.40 9.85 -0.96
N ASN A 236 -13.37 10.55 -0.37
CA ASN A 236 -14.74 10.09 -0.30
C ASN A 236 -15.38 9.95 -1.70
N THR A 237 -15.08 10.86 -2.63
CA THR A 237 -15.56 10.75 -4.02
C THR A 237 -14.73 9.74 -4.82
N SER A 238 -13.43 9.63 -4.56
CA SER A 238 -12.57 8.59 -5.15
C SER A 238 -12.99 7.17 -4.79
N LEU A 239 -13.48 6.92 -3.57
CA LEU A 239 -13.96 5.60 -3.14
C LEU A 239 -15.17 5.14 -3.98
N PHE A 240 -16.03 6.06 -4.43
CA PHE A 240 -17.14 5.71 -5.33
C PHE A 240 -16.62 5.09 -6.64
N PHE A 241 -15.59 5.69 -7.25
CA PHE A 241 -14.98 5.13 -8.47
C PHE A 241 -14.30 3.78 -8.21
N GLU A 242 -13.68 3.57 -7.05
CA GLU A 242 -13.13 2.26 -6.65
C GLU A 242 -14.22 1.20 -6.54
N PHE A 243 -15.32 1.48 -5.84
CA PHE A 243 -16.46 0.55 -5.71
C PHE A 243 -17.15 0.27 -7.04
N ALA A 244 -17.39 1.30 -7.87
CA ALA A 244 -17.99 1.15 -9.18
C ALA A 244 -17.12 0.28 -10.12
N THR A 245 -15.79 0.47 -10.10
CA THR A 245 -14.85 -0.36 -10.86
C THR A 245 -14.92 -1.83 -10.41
N ASN A 246 -14.91 -2.08 -9.11
CA ASN A 246 -15.03 -3.42 -8.55
C ASN A 246 -16.36 -4.11 -8.90
N GLU A 247 -17.50 -3.40 -8.86
CA GLU A 247 -18.78 -4.00 -9.24
C GLU A 247 -18.93 -4.30 -10.74
N LEU A 248 -18.32 -3.49 -11.62
CA LEU A 248 -18.24 -3.81 -13.05
C LEU A 248 -17.45 -5.10 -13.28
N LEU A 249 -16.31 -5.27 -12.61
CA LEU A 249 -15.50 -6.50 -12.68
C LEU A 249 -16.23 -7.70 -12.09
N ASN A 250 -16.91 -7.55 -10.95
CA ASN A 250 -17.72 -8.61 -10.34
C ASN A 250 -18.89 -9.03 -11.24
N THR A 251 -19.50 -8.08 -11.96
CA THR A 251 -20.58 -8.36 -12.92
C THR A 251 -20.08 -9.20 -14.10
N ILE A 252 -18.87 -8.92 -14.60
CA ILE A 252 -18.26 -9.64 -15.72
C ILE A 252 -17.83 -11.05 -15.28
N HIS A 253 -17.09 -11.19 -14.17
CA HIS A 253 -16.64 -12.49 -13.68
C HIS A 253 -17.78 -13.34 -13.07
N GLY A 254 -18.82 -12.71 -12.51
CA GLY A 254 -20.02 -13.36 -11.98
C GLY A 254 -21.01 -13.85 -13.05
N GLY A 255 -20.77 -13.54 -14.34
CA GLY A 255 -21.68 -13.78 -15.45
C GLY A 255 -22.04 -15.25 -15.74
N HIS A 256 -21.34 -16.23 -15.16
CA HIS A 256 -21.55 -17.66 -15.40
C HIS A 256 -22.91 -18.24 -14.94
N ARG A 257 -23.84 -17.43 -14.41
CA ARG A 257 -25.20 -17.88 -14.01
C ARG A 257 -26.37 -17.48 -14.93
N ARG A 258 -26.14 -16.80 -16.06
CA ARG A 258 -27.17 -16.69 -17.12
C ARG A 258 -26.60 -16.92 -18.51
N LYS A 259 -26.67 -18.18 -18.97
CA LYS A 259 -26.64 -18.49 -20.41
C LYS A 259 -27.81 -17.78 -21.11
N ARG A 260 -27.54 -16.62 -21.69
CA ARG A 260 -28.24 -16.14 -22.89
C ARG A 260 -27.18 -15.94 -23.95
N GLN A 261 -27.37 -16.60 -25.10
CA GLN A 261 -26.41 -16.60 -26.20
C GLN A 261 -26.18 -15.18 -26.74
N VAL A 262 -25.03 -15.03 -27.43
CA VAL A 262 -24.44 -13.81 -28.02
C VAL A 262 -23.42 -13.12 -27.10
N PHE A 263 -22.26 -13.75 -26.95
CA PHE A 263 -20.94 -13.25 -27.39
C PHE A 263 -19.95 -14.42 -27.30
N ASP A 264 -19.00 -14.49 -28.23
CA ASP A 264 -18.11 -15.65 -28.42
C ASP A 264 -16.86 -15.56 -27.52
N ASP A 265 -16.29 -16.69 -27.12
CA ASP A 265 -15.16 -16.85 -26.17
C ASP A 265 -13.79 -16.42 -26.77
N SER A 266 -13.79 -15.35 -27.56
CA SER A 266 -12.69 -14.98 -28.48
C SER A 266 -11.92 -13.70 -28.14
N LEU A 267 -12.36 -12.95 -27.12
CA LEU A 267 -11.70 -11.71 -26.69
C LEU A 267 -10.85 -11.95 -25.43
N GLY A 268 -9.65 -12.48 -25.65
CA GLY A 268 -8.64 -12.73 -24.62
C GLY A 268 -7.97 -11.44 -24.09
N PHE A 269 -8.75 -10.57 -23.47
CA PHE A 269 -8.22 -9.46 -22.67
C PHE A 269 -7.69 -10.00 -21.33
N GLY A 270 -6.48 -9.57 -20.94
CA GLY A 270 -6.06 -9.74 -19.55
C GLY A 270 -6.97 -8.91 -18.64
N THR A 271 -7.20 -9.38 -17.41
CA THR A 271 -8.02 -8.64 -16.43
C THR A 271 -7.51 -7.21 -16.23
N ASN A 272 -6.19 -7.02 -16.30
CA ASN A 272 -5.55 -5.70 -16.17
C ASN A 272 -5.83 -4.81 -17.39
N ASP A 273 -5.76 -5.34 -18.62
CA ASP A 273 -6.01 -4.56 -19.86
C ASP A 273 -7.45 -4.01 -19.89
N PHE A 274 -8.40 -4.78 -19.36
CA PHE A 274 -9.78 -4.34 -19.19
C PHE A 274 -9.93 -3.26 -18.11
N VAL A 275 -9.26 -3.42 -16.96
CA VAL A 275 -9.26 -2.41 -15.88
C VAL A 275 -8.66 -1.08 -16.34
N ASP A 276 -7.54 -1.11 -17.08
CA ASP A 276 -6.93 0.09 -17.66
C ASP A 276 -7.87 0.72 -18.70
N SER A 277 -8.61 -0.08 -19.47
CA SER A 277 -9.60 0.42 -20.44
C SER A 277 -10.78 1.16 -19.79
N LEU A 278 -11.17 0.82 -18.55
CA LEU A 278 -12.25 1.50 -17.82
C LEU A 278 -11.94 2.97 -17.55
N GLN A 279 -10.65 3.37 -17.51
CA GLN A 279 -10.24 4.77 -17.38
C GLN A 279 -10.75 5.69 -18.51
N SER A 280 -11.10 5.11 -19.67
CA SER A 280 -11.65 5.85 -20.82
C SER A 280 -13.17 6.07 -20.77
N VAL A 281 -13.87 5.47 -19.79
CA VAL A 281 -15.34 5.50 -19.71
C VAL A 281 -15.80 6.74 -18.96
N ASP A 282 -16.35 7.71 -19.69
CA ASP A 282 -16.96 8.90 -19.09
C ASP A 282 -18.30 8.56 -18.41
N VAL A 283 -18.31 8.74 -17.09
CA VAL A 283 -19.48 8.53 -16.21
C VAL A 283 -20.04 9.85 -15.65
N THR A 284 -19.51 11.01 -16.02
CA THR A 284 -19.93 12.31 -15.48
C THR A 284 -21.42 12.60 -15.71
N GLY A 285 -21.96 12.17 -16.85
CA GLY A 285 -23.39 12.28 -17.17
C GLY A 285 -24.33 11.47 -16.27
N PHE A 286 -23.82 10.49 -15.51
CA PHE A 286 -24.61 9.67 -14.58
C PHE A 286 -24.50 10.12 -13.11
N ILE A 287 -23.38 10.75 -12.73
CA ILE A 287 -23.04 10.99 -11.32
C ILE A 287 -23.16 12.50 -10.96
N GLY A 288 -23.35 13.38 -11.95
CA GLY A 288 -23.54 14.82 -11.76
C GLY A 288 -22.22 15.61 -11.71
N GLN A 289 -22.30 16.93 -11.92
CA GLN A 289 -21.11 17.79 -12.08
C GLN A 289 -20.37 18.14 -10.76
N ASP A 290 -20.95 17.84 -9.59
CA ASP A 290 -20.49 18.33 -8.26
C ASP A 290 -19.59 17.34 -7.46
N LEU A 291 -18.88 16.43 -8.12
CA LEU A 291 -18.06 15.39 -7.45
C LEU A 291 -16.64 15.83 -7.06
N GLY A 292 -16.26 17.05 -7.42
CA GLY A 292 -15.02 17.65 -6.91
C GLY A 292 -15.14 17.96 -5.41
N PRO A 293 -14.06 17.86 -4.62
CA PRO A 293 -14.09 18.34 -3.25
C PRO A 293 -14.39 19.85 -3.26
N THR A 294 -15.51 20.28 -2.67
CA THR A 294 -15.80 21.72 -2.53
C THR A 294 -14.77 22.33 -1.57
N ILE A 295 -13.74 22.94 -2.13
CA ILE A 295 -12.74 23.72 -1.39
C ILE A 295 -13.34 25.10 -1.10
N GLU A 296 -13.04 25.66 0.07
CA GLU A 296 -13.47 27.03 0.37
C GLU A 296 -12.80 27.99 -0.62
N PRO A 297 -13.52 28.89 -1.33
CA PRO A 297 -12.95 29.68 -2.43
C PRO A 297 -11.70 30.50 -2.05
N GLN A 298 -11.57 30.91 -0.79
CA GLN A 298 -10.39 31.60 -0.26
C GLN A 298 -9.17 30.70 0.04
N CYS A 299 -9.29 29.39 -0.16
CA CYS A 299 -8.25 28.38 0.04
C CYS A 299 -7.88 27.63 -1.25
N ASP A 300 -8.46 27.97 -2.40
CA ASP A 300 -8.12 27.37 -3.70
C ASP A 300 -7.85 28.43 -4.77
N ASP A 301 -7.03 28.07 -5.76
CA ASP A 301 -6.88 28.85 -6.99
C ASP A 301 -7.77 28.23 -8.08
N SER A 302 -8.70 29.01 -8.63
CA SER A 302 -9.63 28.60 -9.69
C SER A 302 -9.99 29.77 -10.61
N GLY A 303 -10.41 29.48 -11.85
CA GLY A 303 -10.82 30.48 -12.84
C GLY A 303 -9.97 30.46 -14.12
N SER A 304 -10.07 31.50 -14.93
CA SER A 304 -9.26 31.65 -16.15
C SER A 304 -7.80 31.99 -15.79
N CYS A 305 -6.85 31.27 -16.39
CA CYS A 305 -5.43 31.56 -16.23
C CYS A 305 -5.05 32.90 -16.87
N ASP A 306 -4.36 33.74 -16.10
CA ASP A 306 -3.67 34.94 -16.61
C ASP A 306 -2.25 34.55 -17.09
N PRO A 307 -1.95 34.63 -18.40
CA PRO A 307 -0.63 34.29 -18.94
C PRO A 307 0.43 35.36 -18.63
N ASP A 308 0.03 36.58 -18.27
CA ASP A 308 0.94 37.71 -18.02
C ASP A 308 1.32 37.85 -16.53
N ASN A 309 0.67 37.09 -15.64
CA ASN A 309 0.99 37.06 -14.21
C ASN A 309 2.41 36.49 -13.95
N PRO A 310 3.34 37.26 -13.37
CA PRO A 310 4.73 36.85 -13.20
C PRO A 310 4.99 35.99 -11.95
N PHE A 311 3.95 35.61 -11.20
CA PHE A 311 4.05 34.85 -9.94
C PHE A 311 3.34 33.49 -10.05
N ARG A 312 3.86 32.48 -9.32
CA ARG A 312 3.21 31.17 -9.22
C ARG A 312 2.04 31.27 -8.24
N SER A 313 0.91 30.63 -8.55
CA SER A 313 -0.14 30.44 -7.55
C SER A 313 0.38 29.63 -6.35
N TYR A 314 -0.35 29.62 -5.23
CA TYR A 314 0.08 28.86 -4.04
C TYR A 314 -0.25 27.36 -4.16
N THR A 315 -1.30 27.03 -4.90
CA THR A 315 -1.66 25.62 -5.21
C THR A 315 -0.90 25.05 -6.41
N GLY A 316 -0.14 25.85 -7.16
CA GLY A 316 0.48 25.44 -8.43
C GLY A 316 -0.46 25.43 -9.64
N TYR A 317 -1.72 25.86 -9.47
CA TYR A 317 -2.69 26.05 -10.55
C TYR A 317 -2.17 27.00 -11.64
N CYS A 318 -2.64 26.80 -12.87
CA CYS A 318 -2.25 27.57 -14.06
C CYS A 318 -0.76 27.54 -14.44
N ASN A 319 0.08 26.72 -13.78
CA ASN A 319 1.48 26.58 -14.21
C ASN A 319 1.60 26.06 -15.66
N ASN A 320 0.69 25.18 -16.05
CA ASN A 320 0.45 24.81 -17.44
C ASN A 320 -0.83 25.47 -17.95
N LEU A 321 -0.69 26.50 -18.78
CA LEU A 321 -1.82 27.28 -19.32
C LEU A 321 -2.82 26.48 -20.17
N ARG A 322 -2.44 25.29 -20.68
CA ARG A 322 -3.34 24.41 -21.46
C ARG A 322 -4.09 23.39 -20.60
N ASN A 323 -3.46 22.93 -19.52
CA ASN A 323 -4.09 22.05 -18.53
C ASN A 323 -3.74 22.56 -17.13
N PRO A 324 -4.54 23.50 -16.59
CA PRO A 324 -4.21 24.26 -15.38
C PRO A 324 -4.04 23.43 -14.10
N ASN A 325 -4.51 22.18 -14.08
CA ASN A 325 -4.42 21.29 -12.92
C ASN A 325 -3.13 20.44 -12.88
N LEU A 326 -2.30 20.43 -13.93
CA LEU A 326 -1.05 19.66 -13.93
C LEU A 326 -0.08 20.18 -12.88
N GLY A 327 0.24 19.34 -11.90
CA GLY A 327 1.15 19.65 -10.79
C GLY A 327 0.53 20.48 -9.67
N LYS A 328 -0.79 20.73 -9.72
CA LYS A 328 -1.54 21.39 -8.63
C LYS A 328 -1.50 20.51 -7.36
N SER A 329 -1.51 21.14 -6.18
CA SER A 329 -1.77 20.46 -4.91
C SER A 329 -3.15 19.77 -4.90
N LEU A 330 -3.30 18.74 -4.07
CA LEU A 330 -4.51 17.92 -3.95
C LEU A 330 -4.92 17.22 -5.26
N THR A 331 -3.94 16.75 -6.04
CA THR A 331 -4.12 15.90 -7.22
C THR A 331 -3.53 14.50 -7.00
N THR A 332 -3.72 13.58 -7.94
CA THR A 332 -3.10 12.25 -7.89
C THR A 332 -1.64 12.29 -8.33
N PHE A 333 -0.84 11.32 -7.88
CA PHE A 333 0.52 11.12 -8.41
C PHE A 333 0.50 10.72 -9.88
N ALA A 334 1.48 11.21 -10.65
CA ALA A 334 1.74 10.72 -12.00
C ALA A 334 2.39 9.32 -11.97
N ARG A 335 1.82 8.38 -12.72
CA ARG A 335 2.34 7.01 -12.88
C ARG A 335 3.40 6.95 -13.98
N LEU A 336 4.62 6.53 -13.63
CA LEU A 336 5.66 6.16 -14.62
C LEU A 336 5.42 4.77 -15.24
N LEU A 337 4.71 3.91 -14.51
CA LEU A 337 4.27 2.58 -14.90
C LEU A 337 2.86 2.36 -14.32
N PRO A 338 1.98 1.59 -14.99
CA PRO A 338 0.69 1.20 -14.42
C PRO A 338 0.84 0.55 -13.04
N PRO A 339 -0.10 0.80 -12.09
CA PRO A 339 -0.07 0.18 -10.78
C PRO A 339 -0.29 -1.33 -10.85
N VAL A 340 0.27 -2.06 -9.87
CA VAL A 340 0.12 -3.52 -9.75
C VAL A 340 -0.51 -3.85 -8.39
N TYR A 341 -1.82 -4.07 -8.43
CA TYR A 341 -2.64 -4.55 -7.30
C TYR A 341 -2.96 -6.05 -7.43
N GLU A 342 -3.25 -6.70 -6.30
CA GLU A 342 -3.54 -8.14 -6.23
C GLU A 342 -4.84 -8.53 -6.95
N ASP A 343 -5.79 -7.60 -7.04
CA ASP A 343 -7.07 -7.71 -7.75
C ASP A 343 -7.11 -6.87 -9.04
N GLY A 344 -5.98 -6.26 -9.42
CA GLY A 344 -5.89 -5.29 -10.51
C GLY A 344 -6.45 -3.90 -10.19
N VAL A 345 -7.18 -3.70 -9.08
CA VAL A 345 -7.87 -2.45 -8.76
C VAL A 345 -7.27 -1.75 -7.55
N SER A 346 -7.28 -2.36 -6.37
CA SER A 346 -6.90 -1.66 -5.14
C SER A 346 -6.33 -2.52 -4.03
N ARG A 347 -6.54 -3.85 -4.01
CA ARG A 347 -6.02 -4.69 -2.93
C ARG A 347 -4.49 -4.74 -2.98
N PRO A 348 -3.77 -4.33 -1.91
CA PRO A 348 -2.31 -4.37 -1.87
C PRO A 348 -1.76 -5.76 -2.19
N ARG A 349 -0.65 -5.83 -2.93
CA ARG A 349 -0.05 -7.10 -3.36
C ARG A 349 0.41 -7.94 -2.16
N ILE A 350 -0.12 -9.16 -2.06
CA ILE A 350 0.21 -10.15 -1.04
C ILE A 350 0.93 -11.37 -1.60
N ASN A 351 0.77 -11.67 -2.89
CA ASN A 351 1.41 -12.82 -3.53
C ASN A 351 2.56 -12.42 -4.48
N SER A 352 3.45 -13.40 -4.69
CA SER A 352 4.52 -13.38 -5.68
C SER A 352 3.98 -13.75 -7.07
N VAL A 353 4.83 -13.62 -8.09
CA VAL A 353 4.49 -14.06 -9.46
C VAL A 353 4.33 -15.58 -9.60
N THR A 354 4.72 -16.37 -8.59
CA THR A 354 4.51 -17.82 -8.53
C THR A 354 3.30 -18.22 -7.67
N GLY A 355 2.55 -17.24 -7.14
CA GLY A 355 1.40 -17.48 -6.26
C GLY A 355 1.75 -17.77 -4.81
N THR A 356 3.04 -17.71 -4.42
CA THR A 356 3.46 -17.83 -3.02
C THR A 356 3.29 -16.52 -2.26
N PRO A 357 3.02 -16.53 -0.94
CA PRO A 357 2.95 -15.29 -0.16
C PRO A 357 4.26 -14.51 -0.18
N LEU A 358 4.17 -13.18 -0.25
CA LEU A 358 5.33 -12.31 -0.12
C LEU A 358 5.88 -12.31 1.31
N PRO A 359 7.21 -12.22 1.49
CA PRO A 359 7.81 -12.14 2.81
C PRO A 359 7.27 -10.94 3.61
N SER A 360 7.22 -11.07 4.94
CA SER A 360 6.82 -9.96 5.82
C SER A 360 7.75 -8.75 5.60
N PRO A 361 7.21 -7.51 5.55
CA PRO A 361 8.03 -6.31 5.48
C PRO A 361 9.10 -6.24 6.58
N ARG A 362 8.77 -6.72 7.78
CA ARG A 362 9.71 -6.79 8.92
C ARG A 362 10.82 -7.82 8.73
N ILE A 363 10.55 -8.97 8.09
CA ILE A 363 11.60 -9.96 7.78
C ILE A 363 12.61 -9.36 6.79
N ILE A 364 12.14 -8.66 5.75
CA ILE A 364 13.05 -7.96 4.83
C ILE A 364 13.86 -6.91 5.58
N SER A 365 13.22 -6.11 6.45
CA SER A 365 13.89 -5.12 7.31
C SER A 365 15.05 -5.75 8.11
N THR A 366 14.78 -6.81 8.89
CA THR A 366 15.80 -7.39 9.79
C THR A 366 16.87 -8.23 9.10
N VAL A 367 16.58 -8.85 7.96
CA VAL A 367 17.54 -9.70 7.22
C VAL A 367 18.43 -8.87 6.30
N ILE A 368 17.86 -7.89 5.59
CA ILE A 368 18.60 -7.08 4.61
C ILE A 368 19.26 -5.87 5.26
N HIS A 369 18.62 -5.25 6.26
CA HIS A 369 19.03 -3.97 6.83
C HIS A 369 19.49 -4.04 8.30
N PRO A 370 20.64 -4.68 8.62
CA PRO A 370 21.19 -4.67 9.97
C PRO A 370 21.79 -3.29 10.31
N ASP A 371 21.81 -2.98 11.61
CA ASP A 371 22.36 -1.73 12.17
C ASP A 371 23.89 -1.78 12.21
N ILE A 372 24.52 -1.41 11.09
CA ILE A 372 25.97 -1.33 10.93
C ILE A 372 26.30 0.06 10.35
N SER A 373 27.05 0.89 11.09
CA SER A 373 27.47 2.20 10.58
C SER A 373 28.60 2.04 9.57
N ASN A 374 28.46 2.71 8.43
CA ASN A 374 29.41 2.74 7.33
C ASN A 374 29.51 4.17 6.79
N LEU A 375 30.29 5.01 7.46
CA LEU A 375 30.36 6.45 7.18
C LEU A 375 30.89 6.74 5.77
N HIS A 376 30.14 7.55 5.02
CA HIS A 376 30.49 7.91 3.66
C HIS A 376 31.72 8.81 3.63
N THR A 377 32.76 8.39 2.91
CA THR A 377 34.09 9.03 2.93
C THR A 377 34.18 10.39 2.24
N ARG A 378 33.13 10.82 1.53
CA ARG A 378 33.16 12.02 0.65
C ARG A 378 32.05 13.03 0.87
N TYR A 379 30.93 12.67 1.49
CA TYR A 379 29.72 13.50 1.52
C TYR A 379 29.22 13.71 2.94
N THR A 380 28.72 14.91 3.18
CA THR A 380 28.30 15.41 4.48
C THR A 380 26.86 15.02 4.81
N LEU A 381 26.52 14.95 6.09
CA LEU A 381 25.17 14.67 6.60
C LEU A 381 24.09 15.65 6.06
N MET A 382 24.50 16.85 5.63
CA MET A 382 23.65 17.78 4.90
C MET A 382 23.01 17.19 3.63
N VAL A 383 23.64 16.21 2.96
CA VAL A 383 23.03 15.55 1.77
C VAL A 383 21.78 14.79 2.17
N MET A 384 21.82 14.04 3.27
CA MET A 384 20.64 13.37 3.84
C MET A 384 19.59 14.40 4.27
N GLN A 385 20.00 15.44 5.01
CA GLN A 385 19.06 16.44 5.54
C GLN A 385 18.35 17.23 4.43
N PHE A 386 19.08 17.59 3.38
CA PHE A 386 18.55 18.31 2.23
C PHE A 386 17.66 17.39 1.37
N ALA A 387 17.97 16.08 1.29
CA ALA A 387 17.07 15.12 0.64
C ALA A 387 15.71 15.05 1.36
N GLN A 388 15.67 15.01 2.69
CA GLN A 388 14.41 15.08 3.44
C GLN A 388 13.64 16.39 3.16
N PHE A 389 14.34 17.53 3.14
CA PHE A 389 13.74 18.83 2.87
C PHE A 389 13.16 18.93 1.44
N VAL A 390 13.79 18.28 0.45
CA VAL A 390 13.28 18.19 -0.94
C VAL A 390 12.15 17.17 -1.10
N ASP A 391 12.12 16.07 -0.34
CA ASP A 391 10.95 15.18 -0.29
C ASP A 391 9.71 15.93 0.20
N HIS A 392 9.89 16.78 1.22
CA HIS A 392 8.81 17.56 1.83
C HIS A 392 8.33 18.73 0.96
N GLU A 393 9.14 19.20 0.01
CA GLU A 393 8.70 20.11 -1.06
C GLU A 393 7.75 19.40 -2.03
N LEU A 394 8.13 18.21 -2.48
CA LEU A 394 7.47 17.54 -3.61
C LEU A 394 6.28 16.66 -3.23
N THR A 395 6.26 16.10 -2.01
CA THR A 395 5.29 15.05 -1.66
C THR A 395 4.72 15.13 -0.25
N MET A 396 3.44 14.83 -0.15
CA MET A 396 2.72 14.54 1.08
C MET A 396 1.57 13.58 0.77
N THR A 397 1.71 12.30 1.10
CA THR A 397 0.64 11.31 0.91
C THR A 397 -0.20 11.16 2.19
N PRO A 398 -1.51 11.47 2.17
CA PRO A 398 -2.36 11.40 3.35
C PRO A 398 -2.96 10.00 3.61
N ILE A 399 -3.49 9.79 4.83
CA ILE A 399 -4.28 8.61 5.26
C ILE A 399 -5.63 9.04 5.85
N HIS A 400 -6.60 8.12 6.00
CA HIS A 400 -7.90 8.45 6.60
C HIS A 400 -7.80 8.80 8.09
N LYS A 401 -8.77 9.60 8.55
CA LYS A 401 -9.04 9.87 9.97
C LYS A 401 -10.27 9.10 10.44
N GLY A 402 -10.36 8.82 11.73
CA GLY A 402 -11.56 8.31 12.38
C GLY A 402 -12.59 9.43 12.68
N PHE A 403 -13.60 9.08 13.46
CA PHE A 403 -14.62 10.02 13.93
C PHE A 403 -13.99 11.22 14.67
N HIS A 404 -14.58 12.41 14.51
CA HIS A 404 -14.08 13.68 15.08
C HIS A 404 -12.59 13.99 14.79
N GLU A 405 -12.11 13.63 13.60
CA GLU A 405 -10.69 13.77 13.20
C GLU A 405 -9.68 12.98 14.07
N SER A 406 -10.14 11.99 14.84
CA SER A 406 -9.27 11.07 15.59
C SER A 406 -8.32 10.30 14.66
N ILE A 407 -7.21 9.82 15.23
CA ILE A 407 -6.25 8.98 14.52
C ILE A 407 -6.65 7.50 14.72
N PRO A 408 -6.92 6.71 13.67
CA PRO A 408 -7.22 5.28 13.83
C PRO A 408 -6.02 4.52 14.41
N ASP A 409 -6.20 3.80 15.52
CA ASP A 409 -5.17 2.88 16.02
C ASP A 409 -5.20 1.55 15.25
N CYS A 410 -4.42 1.49 14.17
CA CYS A 410 -4.28 0.28 13.37
C CYS A 410 -3.31 -0.76 13.97
N ARG A 411 -2.96 -0.72 15.27
CA ARG A 411 -1.95 -1.62 15.85
C ARG A 411 -2.43 -3.04 16.13
N SER A 412 -3.73 -3.25 16.36
CA SER A 412 -4.28 -4.62 16.46
C SER A 412 -4.27 -5.28 15.08
N CYS A 413 -3.95 -6.58 15.01
CA CYS A 413 -4.03 -7.32 13.75
C CYS A 413 -5.48 -7.38 13.19
N GLU A 414 -6.49 -7.25 14.05
CA GLU A 414 -7.92 -7.22 13.65
C GLU A 414 -8.44 -5.79 13.38
N SER A 415 -7.60 -4.75 13.47
CA SER A 415 -7.98 -3.35 13.15
C SER A 415 -8.68 -3.14 11.78
N PRO A 416 -8.45 -3.93 10.70
CA PRO A 416 -9.26 -3.85 9.48
C PRO A 416 -10.76 -4.10 9.68
N ARG A 417 -11.13 -4.82 10.75
CA ARG A 417 -12.52 -5.15 11.12
C ARG A 417 -13.03 -4.33 12.29
N THR A 418 -12.16 -4.07 13.28
CA THR A 418 -12.54 -3.45 14.56
C THR A 418 -12.32 -1.95 14.62
N VAL A 419 -11.49 -1.37 13.76
CA VAL A 419 -11.13 0.07 13.80
C VAL A 419 -11.48 0.77 12.49
N HIS A 420 -10.95 0.34 11.36
CA HIS A 420 -11.24 0.94 10.05
C HIS A 420 -10.85 -0.01 8.90
N PRO A 421 -11.65 -0.17 7.83
CA PRO A 421 -11.37 -1.10 6.73
C PRO A 421 -10.08 -0.80 5.96
N GLU A 422 -9.60 0.44 5.98
CA GLU A 422 -8.32 0.86 5.39
C GLU A 422 -7.11 0.69 6.34
N CYS A 423 -7.30 0.18 7.56
CA CYS A 423 -6.18 -0.36 8.31
C CYS A 423 -5.64 -1.59 7.57
N ASN A 424 -4.32 -1.72 7.44
CA ASN A 424 -3.65 -2.88 6.82
C ASN A 424 -2.37 -3.26 7.61
N PRO A 425 -2.51 -3.58 8.91
CA PRO A 425 -1.40 -3.98 9.77
C PRO A 425 -0.74 -5.27 9.28
N PHE A 426 0.53 -5.44 9.62
CA PHE A 426 1.27 -6.67 9.34
C PHE A 426 1.90 -7.23 10.62
N PRO A 427 1.87 -8.55 10.84
CA PRO A 427 2.31 -9.14 12.09
C PRO A 427 3.82 -9.12 12.26
N VAL A 428 4.25 -9.03 13.53
CA VAL A 428 5.62 -9.35 13.94
C VAL A 428 5.91 -10.80 13.54
N PRO A 429 7.05 -11.08 12.88
CA PRO A 429 7.42 -12.43 12.47
C PRO A 429 7.90 -13.26 13.67
N ARG A 430 7.85 -14.59 13.52
CA ARG A 430 8.38 -15.50 14.54
C ARG A 430 9.89 -15.35 14.65
N GLY A 431 10.39 -15.29 15.88
CA GLY A 431 11.82 -15.15 16.15
C GLY A 431 12.40 -13.77 15.79
N ASP A 432 11.57 -12.72 15.73
CA ASP A 432 12.09 -11.35 15.70
C ASP A 432 12.97 -11.11 16.94
N HIS A 433 14.13 -10.48 16.73
CA HIS A 433 15.13 -10.32 17.77
C HIS A 433 14.81 -9.17 18.74
N TYR A 434 13.86 -8.29 18.39
CA TYR A 434 13.53 -7.08 19.14
C TYR A 434 12.06 -7.05 19.58
N TYR A 435 11.12 -7.32 18.67
CA TYR A 435 9.69 -7.30 19.00
C TYR A 435 9.18 -8.70 19.42
N PRO A 436 8.36 -8.84 20.47
CA PRO A 436 7.73 -10.12 20.79
C PRO A 436 6.63 -10.47 19.78
N GLU A 437 6.44 -11.76 19.46
CA GLU A 437 5.35 -12.23 18.56
C GLU A 437 3.95 -11.91 19.12
N VAL A 438 3.83 -11.88 20.45
CA VAL A 438 2.59 -11.60 21.18
C VAL A 438 2.80 -10.50 22.21
N ASN A 439 1.76 -9.72 22.47
CA ASN A 439 1.72 -8.77 23.57
C ASN A 439 1.71 -9.56 24.90
N VAL A 440 2.66 -9.28 25.78
CA VAL A 440 2.85 -10.00 27.06
C VAL A 440 1.67 -9.81 28.02
N THR A 441 0.90 -8.72 27.88
CA THR A 441 -0.23 -8.39 28.75
C THR A 441 -1.56 -8.90 28.22
N SER A 442 -1.85 -8.77 26.92
CA SER A 442 -3.13 -9.23 26.33
C SER A 442 -3.09 -10.65 25.77
N GLY A 443 -1.90 -11.20 25.51
CA GLY A 443 -1.73 -12.49 24.81
C GLY A 443 -2.02 -12.44 23.30
N GLU A 444 -2.49 -11.31 22.78
CA GLU A 444 -2.79 -11.12 21.36
C GLU A 444 -1.51 -11.02 20.52
N ARG A 445 -1.62 -11.35 19.24
CA ARG A 445 -0.52 -11.23 18.28
C ARG A 445 -0.14 -9.76 18.09
N LEU A 446 1.16 -9.46 18.19
CA LEU A 446 1.65 -8.10 17.96
C LEU A 446 1.74 -7.82 16.45
N CYS A 447 1.16 -6.69 16.04
CA CYS A 447 1.24 -6.17 14.68
C CYS A 447 1.95 -4.80 14.65
N PHE A 448 2.58 -4.50 13.51
CA PHE A 448 2.99 -3.14 13.18
C PHE A 448 1.76 -2.36 12.68
N PRO A 449 1.51 -1.16 13.24
CA PRO A 449 0.39 -0.34 12.82
C PRO A 449 0.61 0.20 11.42
N PHE A 450 -0.37 0.03 10.54
CA PHE A 450 -0.32 0.61 9.20
C PHE A 450 -1.72 0.98 8.71
N MET A 451 -1.84 2.19 8.19
CA MET A 451 -3.05 2.72 7.56
C MET A 451 -2.78 3.01 6.09
N ARG A 452 -3.67 2.57 5.20
CA ARG A 452 -3.58 2.78 3.76
C ARG A 452 -3.73 4.25 3.38
N SER A 453 -3.03 4.65 2.32
CA SER A 453 -3.09 6.01 1.80
C SER A 453 -4.44 6.33 1.18
N LEU A 454 -4.87 7.60 1.28
CA LEU A 454 -6.12 8.07 0.70
C LEU A 454 -6.15 7.79 -0.82
N PRO A 455 -7.26 7.23 -1.33
CA PRO A 455 -7.50 7.16 -2.76
C PRO A 455 -7.81 8.58 -3.30
N GLY A 456 -7.54 8.80 -4.58
CA GLY A 456 -7.75 10.09 -5.26
C GLY A 456 -8.19 9.98 -6.72
N GLN A 457 -8.38 8.79 -7.29
CA GLN A 457 -8.83 8.66 -8.68
C GLN A 457 -10.17 9.37 -8.91
N GLN A 458 -10.28 10.05 -10.06
CA GLN A 458 -11.47 10.82 -10.48
C GLN A 458 -12.23 10.15 -11.63
N GLN A 459 -11.89 8.89 -11.93
CA GLN A 459 -12.41 8.08 -13.02
C GLN A 459 -12.37 6.60 -12.60
N LEU A 460 -13.08 5.74 -13.33
CA LEU A 460 -13.01 4.28 -13.13
C LEU A 460 -11.61 3.75 -13.42
N GLY A 461 -11.25 2.60 -12.85
CA GLY A 461 -9.94 1.97 -13.00
C GLY A 461 -9.21 1.79 -11.66
N PRO A 462 -7.87 1.59 -11.69
CA PRO A 462 -7.10 1.26 -10.51
C PRO A 462 -6.95 2.44 -9.52
N ARG A 463 -6.65 2.11 -8.26
CA ARG A 463 -6.56 3.06 -7.16
C ARG A 463 -5.36 3.99 -7.33
N GLU A 464 -5.63 5.29 -7.34
CA GLU A 464 -4.60 6.32 -7.34
C GLU A 464 -4.48 7.00 -5.98
N GLN A 465 -3.28 7.45 -5.61
CA GLN A 465 -3.04 8.10 -4.31
C GLN A 465 -2.93 9.61 -4.45
N VAL A 466 -3.43 10.33 -3.45
CA VAL A 466 -3.39 11.80 -3.38
C VAL A 466 -1.98 12.29 -3.01
N ASN A 467 -1.50 13.31 -3.72
CA ASN A 467 -0.45 14.21 -3.23
C ASN A 467 -1.11 15.50 -2.70
N GLN A 468 -0.90 15.83 -1.42
CA GLN A 468 -1.41 17.10 -0.89
C GLN A 468 -0.55 18.28 -1.32
N ASN A 469 0.76 18.09 -1.54
CA ASN A 469 1.69 19.18 -1.90
C ASN A 469 1.66 19.49 -3.40
N THR A 470 2.21 20.64 -3.80
CA THR A 470 2.42 20.95 -5.22
C THR A 470 3.49 19.99 -5.79
N ALA A 471 3.47 19.73 -7.10
CA ALA A 471 4.48 18.88 -7.74
C ALA A 471 5.73 19.67 -8.19
N PHE A 472 5.80 20.96 -7.84
CA PHE A 472 6.83 21.88 -8.30
C PHE A 472 7.88 22.14 -7.22
N ILE A 473 9.04 22.62 -7.64
CA ILE A 473 10.00 23.27 -6.75
C ILE A 473 9.66 24.76 -6.79
N ASP A 474 8.83 25.21 -5.85
CA ASP A 474 8.28 26.56 -5.72
C ASP A 474 8.42 27.17 -4.32
N GLY A 475 9.05 26.43 -3.39
CA GLY A 475 9.25 26.77 -1.99
C GLY A 475 8.08 26.42 -1.08
N SER A 476 7.10 25.61 -1.51
CA SER A 476 5.95 25.21 -0.70
C SER A 476 6.32 24.60 0.66
N VAL A 477 7.49 23.95 0.80
CA VAL A 477 8.03 23.49 2.10
C VAL A 477 8.24 24.63 3.12
N VAL A 478 8.46 25.86 2.63
CA VAL A 478 8.59 27.11 3.41
C VAL A 478 7.27 27.87 3.48
N TYR A 479 6.55 27.97 2.35
CA TYR A 479 5.41 28.89 2.18
C TYR A 479 4.02 28.26 2.38
N GLY A 480 3.89 26.94 2.17
CA GLY A 480 2.63 26.20 2.18
C GLY A 480 2.03 25.99 0.79
N GLU A 481 1.20 24.96 0.66
CA GLU A 481 0.64 24.44 -0.60
C GLU A 481 -0.74 25.01 -0.99
N ASN A 482 -1.22 26.02 -0.23
CA ASN A 482 -2.49 26.72 -0.49
C ASN A 482 -2.54 28.13 0.17
N PRO A 483 -3.40 29.05 -0.29
CA PRO A 483 -3.53 30.41 0.26
C PRO A 483 -3.90 30.48 1.75
N CYS A 484 -4.47 29.43 2.33
CA CYS A 484 -4.91 29.39 3.73
C CYS A 484 -3.79 29.04 4.71
N ILE A 485 -2.73 28.34 4.27
CA ILE A 485 -1.52 28.10 5.06
C ILE A 485 -0.58 29.29 4.97
N VAL A 486 -0.35 29.81 3.76
CA VAL A 486 0.47 31.01 3.52
C VAL A 486 0.03 32.16 4.42
N ARG A 487 -1.28 32.42 4.51
CA ARG A 487 -1.84 33.48 5.38
C ARG A 487 -1.57 33.31 6.89
N LYS A 488 -1.30 32.09 7.38
CA LYS A 488 -0.90 31.85 8.78
C LYS A 488 0.59 32.09 9.02
N LEU A 489 1.41 31.95 7.97
CA LEU A 489 2.87 32.05 8.03
C LEU A 489 3.37 33.45 7.70
N ARG A 490 2.59 34.27 6.99
CA ARG A 490 2.92 35.67 6.68
C ARG A 490 2.93 36.53 7.96
N GLY A 491 3.95 37.37 8.06
CA GLY A 491 4.08 38.45 9.04
C GLY A 491 3.87 39.83 8.39
N PHE A 492 4.25 40.88 9.10
CA PHE A 492 4.09 42.26 8.64
C PHE A 492 5.13 42.66 7.58
N ASN A 493 4.80 43.68 6.77
CA ASN A 493 5.70 44.35 5.82
C ASN A 493 6.40 43.39 4.81
N GLY A 494 5.67 42.35 4.39
CA GLY A 494 6.13 41.36 3.41
C GLY A 494 7.03 40.26 3.97
N ARG A 495 7.20 40.18 5.30
CA ARG A 495 8.02 39.15 5.97
C ARG A 495 7.23 37.86 6.22
N LEU A 496 7.93 36.78 6.52
CA LEU A 496 7.39 35.62 7.24
C LEU A 496 7.44 35.87 8.76
N ASN A 497 6.46 35.30 9.46
CA ASN A 497 6.34 35.35 10.92
C ASN A 497 7.45 34.53 11.59
N THR A 498 7.95 34.97 12.75
CA THR A 498 9.06 34.36 13.48
C THR A 498 8.84 34.39 15.00
N THR A 499 9.53 33.50 15.72
CA THR A 499 9.62 33.54 17.18
C THR A 499 10.98 34.09 17.59
N THR A 500 11.02 35.20 18.33
CA THR A 500 12.28 35.69 18.92
C THR A 500 12.78 34.70 19.98
N ASN A 501 14.07 34.38 19.96
CA ASN A 501 14.68 33.50 20.97
C ASN A 501 14.79 34.26 22.32
N PRO A 502 14.28 33.68 23.44
CA PRO A 502 14.18 34.38 24.72
C PRO A 502 15.54 34.65 25.40
N LEU A 503 16.60 33.98 24.94
CA LEU A 503 17.96 34.08 25.48
C LEU A 503 18.91 34.83 24.52
N GLY A 504 18.35 35.68 23.64
CA GLY A 504 19.13 36.55 22.75
C GLY A 504 19.68 35.88 21.49
N GLY A 505 19.25 34.65 21.18
CA GLY A 505 19.52 34.01 19.88
C GLY A 505 18.81 34.70 18.71
N ARG A 506 19.16 34.31 17.48
CA ARG A 506 18.45 34.77 16.28
C ARG A 506 17.05 34.17 16.18
N ASP A 507 16.16 34.87 15.49
CA ASP A 507 14.79 34.44 15.17
C ASP A 507 14.68 32.96 14.79
N LEU A 508 13.65 32.30 15.32
CA LEU A 508 13.28 30.93 15.06
C LEU A 508 11.95 30.88 14.29
N LEU A 509 11.53 29.69 13.86
CA LEU A 509 10.23 29.47 13.25
C LEU A 509 9.07 29.95 14.15
N PRO A 510 7.90 30.29 13.60
CA PRO A 510 6.70 30.56 14.39
C PRO A 510 6.28 29.29 15.16
N ARG A 511 5.80 29.45 16.39
CA ARG A 511 5.32 28.35 17.25
C ARG A 511 3.80 28.22 17.20
N SER A 512 3.30 27.00 17.41
CA SER A 512 1.91 26.70 17.71
C SER A 512 1.78 25.70 18.87
N ASP A 513 0.81 25.91 19.74
CA ASP A 513 0.27 24.97 20.72
C ASP A 513 -0.70 23.96 20.09
N SER A 514 -1.25 24.29 18.93
CA SER A 514 -2.25 23.48 18.21
C SER A 514 -1.65 22.28 17.44
N HIS A 515 -0.37 21.95 17.62
CA HIS A 515 0.33 20.86 16.92
C HIS A 515 0.16 19.56 17.75
N PRO A 516 -0.77 18.64 17.40
CA PRO A 516 -1.21 17.59 18.33
C PRO A 516 -0.10 16.64 18.76
N GLU A 517 0.85 16.39 17.87
CA GLU A 517 1.95 15.44 18.00
C GLU A 517 3.13 15.99 18.82
N CYS A 518 3.02 17.23 19.31
CA CYS A 518 4.12 17.91 19.98
C CYS A 518 4.51 17.24 21.31
N LYS A 519 5.75 16.74 21.39
CA LYS A 519 6.33 16.05 22.56
C LYS A 519 7.19 16.98 23.43
N ALA A 520 7.31 18.25 23.06
CA ALA A 520 7.95 19.29 23.86
C ALA A 520 7.23 19.49 25.21
N PRO A 521 7.95 19.53 26.35
CA PRO A 521 7.37 19.85 27.67
C PRO A 521 6.61 21.18 27.71
N SER A 522 6.98 22.18 26.91
CA SER A 522 6.25 23.45 26.81
C SER A 522 4.87 23.33 26.16
N GLY A 523 4.61 22.25 25.42
CA GLY A 523 3.42 22.08 24.58
C GLY A 523 3.48 22.79 23.22
N TYR A 524 4.53 23.56 22.93
CA TYR A 524 4.67 24.31 21.67
C TYR A 524 5.63 23.63 20.69
N CYS A 525 5.20 23.47 19.44
CA CYS A 525 6.06 23.05 18.34
C CYS A 525 6.14 24.13 17.25
N PHE A 526 7.15 24.05 16.40
CA PHE A 526 7.31 24.98 15.27
C PHE A 526 6.42 24.58 14.09
N ILE A 527 5.94 25.60 13.36
CA ILE A 527 5.18 25.44 12.12
C ILE A 527 5.92 26.12 10.95
N ALA A 528 5.75 25.58 9.75
CA ALA A 528 6.27 26.11 8.49
C ALA A 528 5.27 25.81 7.35
N GLY A 529 5.69 25.97 6.09
CA GLY A 529 4.89 25.57 4.93
C GLY A 529 4.49 24.10 4.96
N ASP A 530 5.47 23.21 5.16
CA ASP A 530 5.21 21.80 5.42
C ASP A 530 4.97 21.51 6.93
N GLY A 531 3.96 20.68 7.21
CA GLY A 531 3.53 20.34 8.56
C GLY A 531 4.49 19.45 9.37
N ARG A 532 5.56 18.91 8.75
CA ARG A 532 6.54 18.01 9.39
C ARG A 532 7.79 18.77 9.88
N ALA A 533 7.84 20.10 9.80
CA ALA A 533 9.03 20.90 10.14
C ALA A 533 9.57 20.71 11.58
N SER A 534 8.76 20.20 12.50
CA SER A 534 9.15 19.84 13.88
C SER A 534 9.52 18.37 14.08
N GLU A 535 9.56 17.54 13.02
CA GLU A 535 9.81 16.10 13.14
C GLU A 535 11.12 15.81 13.87
N GLN A 536 12.25 16.38 13.42
CA GLN A 536 13.56 16.23 14.06
C GLN A 536 14.41 17.51 13.96
N PRO A 537 15.40 17.71 14.86
CA PRO A 537 16.07 19.01 15.03
C PRO A 537 16.83 19.53 13.80
N GLY A 538 17.45 18.67 13.00
CA GLY A 538 18.13 19.05 11.76
C GLY A 538 17.16 19.60 10.71
N LEU A 539 15.96 19.02 10.60
CA LEU A 539 14.89 19.51 9.74
C LEU A 539 14.40 20.89 10.23
N THR A 540 14.11 21.02 11.53
CA THR A 540 13.77 22.31 12.16
C THR A 540 14.85 23.38 11.89
N ALA A 541 16.13 23.01 11.95
CA ALA A 541 17.24 23.92 11.70
C ALA A 541 17.27 24.43 10.25
N ILE A 542 17.10 23.55 9.23
CA ILE A 542 17.10 23.98 7.83
C ILE A 542 15.86 24.83 7.47
N HIS A 543 14.66 24.46 7.94
CA HIS A 543 13.46 25.33 7.79
C HIS A 543 13.71 26.73 8.40
N THR A 544 14.33 26.80 9.59
CA THR A 544 14.68 28.07 10.24
C THR A 544 15.61 28.93 9.38
N ILE A 545 16.57 28.33 8.66
CA ILE A 545 17.49 29.05 7.78
C ILE A 545 16.75 29.67 6.58
N PHE A 546 15.85 28.93 5.91
CA PHE A 546 15.09 29.46 4.78
C PHE A 546 14.10 30.58 5.18
N VAL A 547 13.49 30.51 6.36
CA VAL A 547 12.65 31.61 6.88
C VAL A 547 13.48 32.85 7.22
N ARG A 548 14.68 32.68 7.78
CA ARG A 548 15.64 33.79 8.00
C ARG A 548 16.06 34.42 6.67
N GLU A 549 16.28 33.61 5.63
CA GLU A 549 16.72 34.08 4.32
C GLU A 549 15.65 34.88 3.58
N HIS A 550 14.40 34.40 3.57
CA HIS A 550 13.25 35.19 3.10
C HIS A 550 13.21 36.56 3.79
N ASN A 551 13.25 36.58 5.13
CA ASN A 551 13.22 37.84 5.88
C ASN A 551 14.43 38.74 5.61
N ARG A 552 15.61 38.19 5.30
CA ARG A 552 16.81 38.95 4.88
C ARG A 552 16.61 39.62 3.52
N ILE A 553 16.07 38.88 2.55
CA ILE A 553 15.83 39.37 1.19
C ILE A 553 14.73 40.45 1.18
N VAL A 554 13.66 40.29 1.96
CA VAL A 554 12.61 41.32 2.11
C VAL A 554 13.17 42.67 2.56
N GLU A 555 14.05 42.69 3.56
CA GLU A 555 14.68 43.93 4.04
C GLU A 555 15.58 44.57 2.98
N GLY A 556 16.34 43.74 2.23
CA GLY A 556 17.16 44.20 1.11
C GLY A 556 16.33 44.79 -0.03
N LEU A 557 15.26 44.10 -0.44
CA LEU A 557 14.34 44.57 -1.48
C LEU A 557 13.60 45.84 -1.07
N ARG A 558 13.23 46.01 0.21
CA ARG A 558 12.59 47.23 0.71
C ARG A 558 13.55 48.44 0.66
N GLY A 559 14.85 48.22 0.91
CA GLY A 559 15.87 49.25 0.77
C GLY A 559 16.11 49.69 -0.67
N VAL A 560 16.03 48.76 -1.63
CA VAL A 560 16.23 49.03 -3.07
C VAL A 560 14.96 49.54 -3.77
N ASN A 561 13.78 49.06 -3.34
CA ASN A 561 12.48 49.43 -3.88
C ASN A 561 11.55 49.98 -2.79
N PRO A 562 11.78 51.20 -2.25
CA PRO A 562 10.92 51.77 -1.19
C PRO A 562 9.47 52.04 -1.59
N HIS A 563 9.15 51.90 -2.88
CA HIS A 563 7.82 52.08 -3.46
C HIS A 563 7.02 50.77 -3.58
N TRP A 564 7.64 49.61 -3.29
CA TRP A 564 6.93 48.33 -3.24
C TRP A 564 6.16 48.19 -1.93
N ASP A 565 4.93 47.70 -2.04
CA ASP A 565 4.11 47.35 -0.88
C ASP A 565 4.52 45.99 -0.28
N ALA A 566 3.81 45.59 0.79
CA ALA A 566 4.03 44.33 1.47
C ALA A 566 3.71 43.09 0.63
N GLU A 567 2.92 43.20 -0.44
CA GLU A 567 2.57 42.07 -1.32
C GLU A 567 3.68 41.84 -2.34
N LEU A 568 4.09 42.90 -3.05
CA LEU A 568 5.19 42.85 -4.00
C LEU A 568 6.51 42.42 -3.34
N LEU A 569 6.80 42.92 -2.13
CA LEU A 569 7.96 42.47 -1.35
C LEU A 569 7.90 40.97 -1.04
N PHE A 570 6.73 40.44 -0.67
CA PHE A 570 6.56 39.03 -0.33
C PHE A 570 6.70 38.12 -1.56
N GLU A 571 5.95 38.39 -2.64
CA GLU A 571 5.93 37.52 -3.83
C GLU A 571 7.24 37.57 -4.63
N HIS A 572 7.89 38.75 -4.75
CA HIS A 572 9.23 38.79 -5.34
C HIS A 572 10.26 38.04 -4.48
N THR A 573 10.18 38.13 -3.15
CA THR A 573 11.07 37.34 -2.27
C THR A 573 10.81 35.84 -2.42
N ARG A 574 9.54 35.40 -2.37
CA ARG A 574 9.13 34.00 -2.58
C ARG A 574 9.70 33.45 -3.89
N ARG A 575 9.56 34.21 -4.98
CA ARG A 575 10.12 33.87 -6.30
C ARG A 575 11.65 33.75 -6.31
N ILE A 576 12.37 34.61 -5.58
CA ILE A 576 13.84 34.54 -5.47
C ILE A 576 14.26 33.29 -4.67
N VAL A 577 13.68 33.07 -3.48
CA VAL A 577 14.01 31.91 -2.63
C VAL A 577 13.69 30.59 -3.33
N ALA A 578 12.58 30.51 -4.09
CA ALA A 578 12.27 29.34 -4.92
C ALA A 578 13.31 29.09 -6.01
N ALA A 579 13.85 30.16 -6.61
CA ALA A 579 14.92 30.06 -7.61
C ALA A 579 16.27 29.67 -6.99
N GLU A 580 16.61 30.16 -5.80
CA GLU A 580 17.77 29.74 -5.01
C GLU A 580 17.67 28.25 -4.64
N PHE A 581 16.51 27.80 -4.15
CA PHE A 581 16.26 26.41 -3.80
C PHE A 581 16.39 25.49 -5.03
N THR A 582 15.79 25.89 -6.15
CA THR A 582 15.95 25.21 -7.45
C THR A 582 17.41 25.16 -7.89
N HIS A 583 18.15 26.27 -7.75
CA HIS A 583 19.56 26.34 -8.11
C HIS A 583 20.41 25.33 -7.31
N ILE A 584 20.23 25.29 -5.99
CA ILE A 584 20.92 24.36 -5.09
C ILE A 584 20.56 22.91 -5.46
N ILE A 585 19.26 22.61 -5.68
CA ILE A 585 18.82 21.26 -6.08
C ILE A 585 19.55 20.78 -7.35
N TYR A 586 19.54 21.59 -8.41
CA TYR A 586 20.03 21.16 -9.73
C TYR A 586 21.55 21.26 -9.93
N ASN A 587 22.22 22.23 -9.31
CA ASN A 587 23.67 22.45 -9.49
C ASN A 587 24.51 21.85 -8.37
N GLU A 588 23.95 21.72 -7.16
CA GLU A 588 24.68 21.23 -5.99
C GLU A 588 24.23 19.82 -5.60
N PHE A 589 22.96 19.63 -5.26
CA PHE A 589 22.46 18.37 -4.69
C PHE A 589 22.41 17.21 -5.70
N LEU A 590 21.67 17.33 -6.81
CA LEU A 590 21.48 16.23 -7.77
C LEU A 590 22.79 15.64 -8.32
N PRO A 591 23.85 16.42 -8.62
CA PRO A 591 25.13 15.86 -9.03
C PRO A 591 25.84 14.99 -7.98
N ARG A 592 25.53 15.12 -6.68
CA ARG A 592 26.07 14.21 -5.64
C ARG A 592 25.25 12.93 -5.52
N LEU A 593 23.94 13.00 -5.80
CA LEU A 593 23.04 11.84 -5.79
C LEU A 593 23.16 10.97 -7.06
N LEU A 594 23.24 11.60 -8.25
CA LEU A 594 23.14 10.91 -9.54
C LEU A 594 24.46 10.87 -10.33
N SER A 595 25.48 11.63 -9.92
CA SER A 595 26.65 12.02 -10.72
C SER A 595 26.36 13.01 -11.86
N TRP A 596 27.36 13.82 -12.22
CA TRP A 596 27.30 14.72 -13.38
C TRP A 596 27.02 14.01 -14.70
N ASN A 597 27.44 12.75 -14.87
CA ASN A 597 27.21 11.98 -16.08
C ASN A 597 25.72 11.70 -16.27
N ALA A 598 25.00 11.28 -15.23
CA ALA A 598 23.56 11.05 -15.31
C ALA A 598 22.78 12.36 -15.45
N VAL A 599 23.18 13.42 -14.73
CA VAL A 599 22.56 14.76 -14.85
C VAL A 599 22.63 15.28 -16.30
N ASN A 600 23.77 15.09 -16.96
CA ASN A 600 23.94 15.46 -18.37
C ASN A 600 23.18 14.51 -19.32
N LEU A 601 23.27 13.18 -19.11
CA LEU A 601 22.65 12.16 -19.97
C LEU A 601 21.13 12.31 -20.06
N TYR A 602 20.47 12.51 -18.92
CA TYR A 602 19.02 12.64 -18.83
C TYR A 602 18.53 14.08 -19.02
N GLY A 603 19.42 15.01 -19.38
CA GLY A 603 19.07 16.42 -19.57
C GLY A 603 18.45 17.06 -18.32
N LEU A 604 18.81 16.60 -17.12
CA LEU A 604 18.20 16.97 -15.84
C LEU A 604 18.54 18.39 -15.39
N LYS A 605 18.73 19.32 -16.32
CA LYS A 605 18.50 20.74 -16.08
C LYS A 605 16.99 20.97 -16.09
N LEU A 606 16.36 20.81 -14.91
CA LEU A 606 14.97 21.17 -14.56
C LEU A 606 13.82 20.19 -14.93
N LEU A 607 13.77 18.98 -14.34
CA LEU A 607 12.52 18.22 -14.09
C LEU A 607 12.64 17.29 -12.84
N PRO A 608 11.59 17.10 -11.99
CA PRO A 608 11.61 16.20 -10.81
C PRO A 608 10.75 14.92 -10.95
N SER A 609 10.98 13.91 -10.09
CA SER A 609 10.06 12.77 -9.85
C SER A 609 10.19 12.20 -8.43
N ALA A 610 9.12 11.60 -7.89
CA ALA A 610 8.90 11.46 -6.44
C ALA A 610 9.26 10.10 -5.79
N ALA A 611 8.87 8.97 -6.39
CA ALA A 611 8.80 7.68 -5.65
C ALA A 611 10.16 7.12 -5.16
N ALA A 612 11.26 7.48 -5.81
CA ALA A 612 12.60 6.98 -5.48
C ALA A 612 13.27 7.70 -4.30
N PHE A 613 12.72 8.81 -3.81
CA PHE A 613 13.43 9.71 -2.89
C PHE A 613 13.62 9.17 -1.46
N ARG A 614 12.85 8.14 -1.08
CA ARG A 614 12.97 7.43 0.21
C ARG A 614 14.28 6.64 0.37
N ILE A 615 15.14 6.62 -0.65
CA ILE A 615 16.51 6.13 -0.58
C ILE A 615 17.36 6.87 0.46
N GLY A 616 16.98 8.10 0.83
CA GLY A 616 17.65 8.88 1.87
C GLY A 616 17.67 8.24 3.27
N HIS A 617 16.80 7.25 3.54
CA HIS A 617 16.75 6.61 4.86
C HIS A 617 17.97 5.74 5.20
N SER A 618 18.72 5.23 4.23
CA SER A 618 20.00 4.54 4.53
C SER A 618 21.14 5.52 4.85
N LEU A 619 20.98 6.80 4.52
CA LEU A 619 21.98 7.84 4.77
C LEU A 619 21.91 8.38 6.22
N LEU A 620 20.92 7.93 7.00
CA LEU A 620 20.61 8.39 8.35
C LEU A 620 21.64 7.92 9.38
N ARG A 621 22.25 8.87 10.09
CA ARG A 621 23.06 8.58 11.27
C ARG A 621 22.18 8.44 12.52
N PRO A 622 22.53 7.56 13.49
CA PRO A 622 21.79 7.45 14.75
C PRO A 622 21.77 8.74 15.59
N HIS A 623 22.74 9.64 15.39
CA HIS A 623 22.85 10.89 16.11
C HIS A 623 23.15 12.07 15.18
N LEU A 624 22.58 13.22 15.52
CA LEU A 624 22.88 14.53 14.95
C LEU A 624 24.06 15.15 15.74
N PRO A 625 25.26 15.26 15.14
CA PRO A 625 26.40 15.88 15.78
C PRO A 625 26.23 17.40 15.85
N ARG A 626 26.77 18.01 16.90
CA ARG A 626 26.76 19.46 17.12
C ARG A 626 28.19 20.00 17.10
N LEU A 627 28.43 21.12 16.43
CA LEU A 627 29.76 21.71 16.30
C LEU A 627 29.80 23.18 16.75
N SER A 628 30.79 23.51 17.56
CA SER A 628 31.03 24.87 18.07
C SER A 628 31.32 25.86 16.95
N HIS A 629 31.40 27.16 17.28
CA HIS A 629 31.86 28.18 16.33
C HIS A 629 33.32 27.97 15.85
N THR A 630 34.11 27.12 16.54
CA THR A 630 35.46 26.67 16.15
C THR A 630 35.47 25.24 15.56
N TYR A 631 34.31 24.72 15.14
CA TYR A 631 34.13 23.38 14.58
C TYR A 631 34.59 22.23 15.48
N GLN A 632 34.66 22.45 16.80
CA GLN A 632 34.91 21.37 17.76
C GLN A 632 33.60 20.66 18.13
N PRO A 633 33.61 19.33 18.36
CA PRO A 633 32.47 18.59 18.87
C PRO A 633 31.87 19.20 20.14
N VAL A 634 30.55 19.35 20.18
CA VAL A 634 29.80 19.83 21.34
C VAL A 634 28.97 18.67 21.90
N GLU A 635 29.41 18.15 23.03
CA GLU A 635 28.76 17.04 23.72
C GLU A 635 27.52 17.50 24.52
N PRO A 636 26.51 16.62 24.69
CA PRO A 636 26.30 15.39 23.93
C PRO A 636 25.79 15.68 22.50
N PRO A 637 26.04 14.80 21.50
CA PRO A 637 25.27 14.82 20.25
C PRO A 637 23.80 14.48 20.53
N ILE A 638 22.90 14.84 19.62
CA ILE A 638 21.47 14.55 19.79
C ILE A 638 21.15 13.20 19.16
N LEU A 639 20.80 12.21 19.97
CA LEU A 639 20.28 10.92 19.49
C LEU A 639 18.91 11.13 18.83
N LEU A 640 18.64 10.48 17.68
CA LEU A 640 17.42 10.76 16.90
C LEU A 640 16.12 10.58 17.72
N ARG A 641 15.98 9.47 18.46
CA ARG A 641 14.82 9.23 19.34
C ARG A 641 14.59 10.33 20.40
N ASP A 642 15.66 11.01 20.81
CA ASP A 642 15.60 12.07 21.81
C ASP A 642 15.27 13.44 21.18
N GLY A 643 15.40 13.59 19.86
CA GLY A 643 15.05 14.81 19.12
C GLY A 643 13.61 14.88 18.62
N PHE A 644 12.93 13.75 18.39
CA PHE A 644 11.65 13.74 17.69
C PHE A 644 10.56 14.59 18.37
N PHE A 645 10.03 15.60 17.65
CA PHE A 645 8.98 16.52 18.11
C PHE A 645 9.27 17.23 19.46
N LYS A 646 10.55 17.52 19.76
CA LYS A 646 11.00 18.20 21.00
C LYS A 646 11.75 19.52 20.73
N PRO A 647 11.16 20.51 20.03
CA PRO A 647 11.83 21.75 19.65
C PRO A 647 12.23 22.72 20.79
N ASP A 648 11.84 22.46 22.05
CA ASP A 648 12.21 23.30 23.20
C ASP A 648 13.73 23.52 23.33
N MET A 649 14.55 22.59 22.83
CA MET A 649 16.01 22.72 22.77
C MET A 649 16.52 23.96 22.00
N PHE A 650 15.76 24.47 21.03
CA PHE A 650 16.09 25.71 20.33
C PHE A 650 15.74 26.95 21.14
N MET A 651 14.76 26.85 22.05
CA MET A 651 14.35 27.94 22.92
C MET A 651 15.29 28.10 24.12
N THR A 652 15.87 27.00 24.61
CA THR A 652 16.78 26.97 25.76
C THR A 652 18.26 27.09 25.41
N HIS A 653 18.64 26.89 24.13
CA HIS A 653 20.04 26.94 23.69
C HIS A 653 20.21 27.83 22.44
N PRO A 654 20.59 29.12 22.58
CA PRO A 654 20.66 30.10 21.48
C PRO A 654 21.48 29.69 20.25
N SER A 655 22.53 28.90 20.44
CA SER A 655 23.42 28.45 19.36
C SER A 655 22.98 27.15 18.69
N MET A 656 21.87 26.54 19.10
CA MET A 656 21.45 25.20 18.62
C MET A 656 21.31 25.10 17.10
N THR A 657 20.67 26.08 16.45
CA THR A 657 20.54 26.12 14.97
C THR A 657 21.92 26.13 14.31
N ASP A 658 22.82 26.99 14.77
CA ASP A 658 24.14 27.17 14.15
C ASP A 658 25.07 25.98 14.45
N GLU A 659 24.95 25.35 15.62
CA GLU A 659 25.65 24.11 16.00
C GLU A 659 25.24 22.92 15.14
N LEU A 660 23.92 22.75 14.90
CA LEU A 660 23.39 21.70 14.04
C LEU A 660 23.73 21.95 12.57
N MET A 661 23.58 23.17 12.06
CA MET A 661 23.93 23.48 10.67
C MET A 661 25.44 23.26 10.40
N ARG A 662 26.33 23.58 11.35
CA ARG A 662 27.76 23.21 11.25
C ARG A 662 27.95 21.69 11.31
N GLY A 663 27.30 20.99 12.23
CA GLY A 663 27.36 19.53 12.35
C GLY A 663 26.96 18.82 11.06
N LEU A 664 25.78 19.14 10.53
CA LEU A 664 25.27 18.63 9.25
C LEU A 664 26.24 18.89 8.09
N SER A 665 26.84 20.07 8.03
CA SER A 665 27.72 20.49 6.93
C SER A 665 29.17 20.01 7.04
N SER A 666 29.58 19.41 8.17
CA SER A 666 31.00 19.08 8.43
C SER A 666 31.24 17.66 8.91
N THR A 667 30.19 16.87 9.10
CA THR A 667 30.27 15.45 9.48
C THR A 667 29.75 14.57 8.35
N PRO A 668 30.24 13.33 8.17
CA PRO A 668 29.79 12.44 7.10
C PRO A 668 28.34 11.99 7.30
N MET A 669 27.68 11.61 6.21
CA MET A 669 26.46 10.78 6.23
C MET A 669 26.81 9.29 6.36
N GLU A 670 25.85 8.41 6.62
CA GLU A 670 26.05 6.97 6.34
C GLU A 670 26.06 6.74 4.81
N THR A 671 26.64 5.62 4.37
CA THR A 671 26.74 5.25 2.95
C THR A 671 25.39 4.82 2.38
N LEU A 672 25.21 4.97 1.07
CA LEU A 672 24.10 4.34 0.36
C LEU A 672 24.40 2.84 0.17
N ASP A 673 24.02 2.04 1.15
CA ASP A 673 24.11 0.58 1.12
C ASP A 673 22.88 -0.04 1.81
N GLN A 674 22.93 -1.34 2.11
CA GLN A 674 21.85 -2.03 2.80
C GLN A 674 21.72 -1.69 4.29
N PHE A 675 22.70 -1.07 4.94
CA PHE A 675 22.66 -0.87 6.40
C PHE A 675 21.77 0.32 6.78
N ILE A 676 20.95 0.14 7.83
CA ILE A 676 20.01 1.16 8.30
C ILE A 676 19.93 1.10 9.82
N THR A 677 19.99 2.25 10.48
CA THR A 677 20.14 2.32 11.94
C THR A 677 18.90 1.91 12.74
N GLY A 678 19.13 1.27 13.89
CA GLY A 678 18.13 0.85 14.87
C GLY A 678 17.23 1.99 15.37
N GLU A 679 17.70 3.24 15.34
CA GLU A 679 16.91 4.42 15.69
C GLU A 679 15.63 4.55 14.84
N VAL A 680 15.62 4.04 13.61
CA VAL A 680 14.45 4.08 12.71
C VAL A 680 13.88 2.72 12.32
N THR A 681 14.62 1.62 12.51
CA THR A 681 14.09 0.25 12.28
C THR A 681 13.45 -0.37 13.53
N ASN A 682 13.77 0.10 14.74
CA ASN A 682 13.19 -0.39 16.01
C ASN A 682 12.59 0.73 16.88
N HIS A 683 13.13 1.95 16.82
CA HIS A 683 12.83 3.01 17.78
C HIS A 683 12.15 4.26 17.19
N LEU A 684 11.61 4.18 15.96
CA LEU A 684 10.95 5.33 15.34
C LEU A 684 9.79 5.82 16.22
N PHE A 685 9.87 7.09 16.62
CA PHE A 685 8.93 7.79 17.52
C PHE A 685 8.68 7.16 18.90
N GLU A 686 9.52 6.21 19.34
CA GLU A 686 9.43 5.44 20.59
C GLU A 686 9.00 6.26 21.82
N ASP A 687 8.03 5.75 22.57
CA ASP A 687 7.78 6.16 23.94
C ASP A 687 8.48 5.19 24.90
N ARG A 688 9.56 5.65 25.52
CA ARG A 688 10.42 4.83 26.41
C ARG A 688 9.69 4.34 27.68
N ARG A 689 8.47 4.85 27.96
CA ARG A 689 7.62 4.39 29.06
C ARG A 689 6.81 3.13 28.69
N ILE A 690 6.68 2.83 27.40
CA ILE A 690 5.87 1.73 26.87
C ILE A 690 6.82 0.78 26.11
N PRO A 691 7.04 -0.46 26.60
CA PRO A 691 7.91 -1.43 25.93
C PRO A 691 7.47 -1.69 24.48
N PHE A 692 8.44 -1.82 23.58
CA PHE A 692 8.23 -2.14 22.15
C PHE A 692 7.30 -1.15 21.41
N SER A 693 7.17 0.07 21.91
CA SER A 693 6.21 1.04 21.39
C SER A 693 6.61 1.64 20.04
N GLY A 694 7.92 1.78 19.77
CA GLY A 694 8.46 2.27 18.49
C GLY A 694 8.06 1.44 17.28
N VAL A 695 8.19 2.01 16.08
CA VAL A 695 7.84 1.36 14.80
C VAL A 695 9.05 1.25 13.87
N ASP A 696 8.92 0.44 12.81
CA ASP A 696 9.97 0.16 11.83
C ASP A 696 9.72 0.92 10.51
N LEU A 697 10.50 1.98 10.26
CA LEU A 697 10.38 2.83 9.07
C LEU A 697 10.54 2.06 7.75
N ILE A 698 11.38 1.02 7.73
CA ILE A 698 11.73 0.29 6.52
C ILE A 698 10.67 -0.75 6.20
N ALA A 699 10.15 -1.44 7.20
CA ALA A 699 8.97 -2.28 7.07
C ALA A 699 7.75 -1.44 6.63
N LEU A 700 7.56 -0.23 7.18
CA LEU A 700 6.52 0.71 6.75
C LEU A 700 6.71 1.17 5.30
N ASN A 701 7.94 1.43 4.84
CA ASN A 701 8.23 1.79 3.45
C ASN A 701 7.90 0.65 2.47
N ILE A 702 8.28 -0.59 2.80
CA ILE A 702 7.97 -1.77 1.99
C ILE A 702 6.44 -2.00 1.92
N GLN A 703 5.74 -1.87 3.05
CA GLN A 703 4.28 -1.98 3.10
C GLN A 703 3.60 -0.84 2.32
N ARG A 704 4.13 0.40 2.38
CA ARG A 704 3.65 1.54 1.59
C ARG A 704 3.83 1.31 0.09
N GLY A 705 4.94 0.69 -0.34
CA GLY A 705 5.13 0.28 -1.73
C GLY A 705 4.07 -0.73 -2.22
N ARG A 706 3.64 -1.65 -1.35
CA ARG A 706 2.54 -2.60 -1.66
C ARG A 706 1.17 -1.90 -1.70
N ASP A 707 0.93 -0.98 -0.77
CA ASP A 707 -0.28 -0.14 -0.69
C ASP A 707 -0.47 0.77 -1.91
N HIS A 708 0.63 1.30 -2.44
CA HIS A 708 0.66 2.16 -3.63
C HIS A 708 0.71 1.40 -4.96
N GLY A 709 0.63 0.06 -4.93
CA GLY A 709 0.69 -0.77 -6.14
C GLY A 709 2.00 -0.62 -6.92
N VAL A 710 3.14 -0.37 -6.26
CA VAL A 710 4.42 -0.12 -6.93
C VAL A 710 4.88 -1.40 -7.66
N PRO A 711 5.16 -1.34 -8.99
CA PRO A 711 5.65 -2.49 -9.75
C PRO A 711 6.97 -3.07 -9.26
N SER A 712 7.29 -4.30 -9.68
CA SER A 712 8.53 -4.97 -9.26
C SER A 712 9.80 -4.24 -9.73
N TYR A 713 10.92 -4.45 -9.03
CA TYR A 713 12.24 -3.94 -9.42
C TYR A 713 12.61 -4.27 -10.88
N ASN A 714 12.23 -5.46 -11.37
CA ASN A 714 12.44 -5.85 -12.77
C ASN A 714 11.61 -5.05 -13.79
N ASN A 715 10.45 -4.50 -13.40
CA ASN A 715 9.68 -3.59 -14.25
C ASN A 715 10.39 -2.24 -14.38
N TYR A 716 10.93 -1.71 -13.27
CA TYR A 716 11.73 -0.49 -13.30
C TYR A 716 13.09 -0.65 -14.01
N ARG A 717 13.77 -1.81 -13.86
CA ARG A 717 14.95 -2.12 -14.68
C ARG A 717 14.61 -2.05 -16.17
N ALA A 718 13.53 -2.70 -16.59
CA ALA A 718 13.10 -2.68 -17.99
C ALA A 718 12.74 -1.27 -18.48
N LEU A 719 12.03 -0.46 -17.68
CA LEU A 719 11.74 0.95 -18.00
C LEU A 719 13.03 1.75 -18.24
N CYS A 720 14.06 1.52 -17.42
CA CYS A 720 15.37 2.16 -17.53
C CYS A 720 16.30 1.50 -18.57
N ASN A 721 15.79 0.66 -19.48
CA ASN A 721 16.55 -0.12 -20.47
C ASN A 721 17.65 -1.04 -19.88
N LEU A 722 17.53 -1.42 -18.61
CA LEU A 722 18.41 -2.41 -17.96
C LEU A 722 17.88 -3.82 -18.17
N LYS A 723 18.78 -4.81 -18.29
CA LYS A 723 18.40 -6.23 -18.40
C LYS A 723 17.55 -6.62 -17.18
N ARG A 724 16.41 -7.28 -17.40
CA ARG A 724 15.65 -7.94 -16.33
C ARG A 724 16.45 -9.12 -15.81
N ALA A 725 16.53 -9.29 -14.49
CA ALA A 725 17.10 -10.47 -13.87
C ALA A 725 16.09 -11.62 -13.90
N ALA A 726 16.48 -12.76 -14.45
CA ALA A 726 15.67 -13.98 -14.42
C ALA A 726 16.04 -14.89 -13.23
N THR A 727 17.28 -14.83 -12.78
CA THR A 727 17.80 -15.54 -11.60
C THR A 727 18.49 -14.56 -10.64
N PHE A 728 18.97 -15.03 -9.49
CA PHE A 728 19.71 -14.18 -8.55
C PHE A 728 21.14 -13.87 -9.05
N GLU A 729 21.77 -14.78 -9.79
CA GLU A 729 23.10 -14.58 -10.38
C GLU A 729 23.11 -13.49 -11.46
N ASP A 730 21.97 -13.25 -12.13
CA ASP A 730 21.80 -12.11 -13.03
C ASP A 730 22.01 -10.75 -12.32
N LEU A 731 21.88 -10.70 -10.99
CA LEU A 731 22.06 -9.50 -10.16
C LEU A 731 23.48 -9.34 -9.63
N ALA A 732 24.37 -10.33 -9.74
CA ALA A 732 25.73 -10.30 -9.18
C ALA A 732 26.64 -9.19 -9.75
N ARG A 733 26.20 -8.50 -10.80
CA ARG A 733 26.86 -7.30 -11.35
C ARG A 733 26.41 -6.00 -10.70
N GLU A 734 25.24 -5.97 -10.06
CA GLU A 734 24.66 -4.75 -9.50
C GLU A 734 24.37 -4.84 -7.99
N ILE A 735 24.34 -6.04 -7.41
CA ILE A 735 24.12 -6.31 -5.99
C ILE A 735 25.29 -7.18 -5.48
N PRO A 736 25.91 -6.88 -4.32
CA PRO A 736 26.99 -7.70 -3.76
C PRO A 736 26.55 -9.13 -3.46
N ASP A 737 27.42 -10.11 -3.70
CA ASP A 737 27.14 -11.54 -3.47
C ASP A 737 26.65 -11.85 -2.05
N GLU A 738 27.14 -11.13 -1.03
CA GLU A 738 26.67 -11.28 0.37
C GLU A 738 25.20 -10.87 0.54
N VAL A 739 24.73 -9.87 -0.19
CA VAL A 739 23.32 -9.44 -0.17
C VAL A 739 22.45 -10.40 -1.00
N ILE A 740 22.99 -10.94 -2.10
CA ILE A 740 22.32 -11.99 -2.88
C ILE A 740 22.11 -13.25 -2.03
N ALA A 741 23.14 -13.71 -1.32
CA ALA A 741 23.05 -14.86 -0.40
C ALA A 741 22.07 -14.65 0.77
N ARG A 742 21.69 -13.39 1.09
CA ARG A 742 20.64 -13.10 2.07
C ARG A 742 19.22 -13.17 1.48
N TYR A 743 19.06 -13.07 0.16
CA TYR A 743 17.77 -13.35 -0.50
C TYR A 743 17.48 -14.86 -0.62
N GLU A 744 18.52 -15.70 -0.53
CA GLU A 744 18.44 -17.16 -0.62
C GLU A 744 18.60 -17.83 0.76
N ASN A 745 17.57 -17.90 1.60
CA ASN A 745 17.66 -18.68 2.85
C ASN A 745 16.33 -19.21 3.41
N ASP A 746 16.29 -20.52 3.68
CA ASP A 746 15.41 -21.21 4.62
C ASP A 746 16.30 -21.87 5.70
N ASN A 747 15.99 -21.63 6.97
CA ASN A 747 16.77 -21.97 8.19
C ASN A 747 16.42 -23.42 8.68
N PRO A 748 17.12 -24.12 9.62
CA PRO A 748 18.38 -23.83 10.34
C PRO A 748 19.42 -25.00 10.43
N ALA A 749 20.58 -24.69 11.04
CA ALA A 749 21.56 -25.61 11.68
C ALA A 749 22.56 -26.43 10.80
N ALA A 750 23.72 -25.83 10.51
CA ALA A 750 25.01 -26.54 10.42
C ALA A 750 26.20 -25.59 10.66
N ARG A 751 27.12 -25.93 11.59
CA ARG A 751 28.43 -25.27 11.74
C ARG A 751 29.53 -26.30 11.42
N PHE A 752 30.59 -25.88 10.74
CA PHE A 752 31.79 -26.71 10.55
C PHE A 752 32.49 -27.00 11.88
N THR A 753 33.20 -28.13 11.96
CA THR A 753 34.05 -28.45 13.13
C THR A 753 35.30 -27.56 13.14
N GLU A 754 35.94 -27.44 14.31
CA GLU A 754 37.11 -26.56 14.48
C GLU A 754 38.29 -26.97 13.57
N HIS A 755 38.43 -28.27 13.28
CA HIS A 755 39.45 -28.81 12.38
C HIS A 755 39.16 -28.55 10.89
N GLN A 756 37.90 -28.43 10.50
CA GLN A 756 37.46 -28.02 9.16
C GLN A 756 37.70 -26.51 8.94
N LEU A 757 37.41 -25.70 9.97
CA LEU A 757 37.69 -24.26 9.96
C LEU A 757 39.20 -23.95 9.91
N ALA A 758 40.07 -24.86 10.36
CA ALA A 758 41.52 -24.70 10.31
C ALA A 758 42.11 -24.84 8.88
N GLU A 759 41.53 -25.69 8.03
CA GLU A 759 42.01 -25.87 6.65
C GLU A 759 41.57 -24.74 5.72
N ILE A 760 40.28 -24.39 5.73
CA ILE A 760 39.72 -23.31 4.88
C ILE A 760 40.49 -21.99 5.02
N ARG A 761 40.97 -21.68 6.23
CA ARG A 761 41.74 -20.47 6.55
C ARG A 761 43.15 -20.41 5.94
N LYS A 762 43.61 -21.42 5.18
CA LYS A 762 44.94 -21.44 4.52
C LYS A 762 44.96 -20.86 3.10
N SER A 763 43.82 -20.64 2.46
CA SER A 763 43.74 -20.21 1.04
C SER A 763 43.94 -18.71 0.86
N THR A 764 44.65 -18.28 -0.19
CA THR A 764 44.85 -16.85 -0.52
C THR A 764 44.73 -16.56 -2.03
N LEU A 765 44.17 -15.40 -2.40
CA LEU A 765 44.00 -14.99 -3.81
C LEU A 765 45.33 -14.97 -4.58
N SER A 766 46.42 -14.56 -3.92
CA SER A 766 47.76 -14.52 -4.50
C SER A 766 48.24 -15.89 -5.00
N LYS A 767 47.83 -16.99 -4.35
CA LYS A 767 48.19 -18.36 -4.76
C LYS A 767 47.42 -18.80 -6.01
N ILE A 768 46.16 -18.39 -6.13
CA ILE A 768 45.28 -18.75 -7.25
C ILE A 768 45.79 -18.12 -8.57
N LEU A 769 46.14 -16.84 -8.56
CA LEU A 769 46.65 -16.12 -9.73
C LEU A 769 47.99 -16.69 -10.21
N CYS A 770 48.86 -17.02 -9.26
CA CYS A 770 50.20 -17.57 -9.48
C CYS A 770 50.25 -18.90 -10.23
N GLU A 771 49.19 -19.73 -10.18
CA GLU A 771 49.16 -21.02 -10.88
C GLU A 771 48.62 -20.90 -12.32
N ASN A 772 48.37 -19.68 -12.81
CA ASN A 772 47.72 -19.39 -14.10
C ASN A 772 48.45 -18.32 -14.95
N PHE A 773 49.75 -18.07 -14.73
CA PHE A 773 50.56 -17.12 -15.54
C PHE A 773 51.63 -17.82 -16.40
N ASP A 774 51.78 -17.39 -17.66
CA ASP A 774 52.66 -18.03 -18.66
C ASP A 774 54.17 -17.76 -18.46
N VAL A 775 54.57 -16.72 -17.71
CA VAL A 775 55.95 -16.49 -17.27
C VAL A 775 55.93 -16.06 -15.79
N PRO A 776 56.80 -16.59 -14.91
CA PRO A 776 56.68 -16.36 -13.47
C PRO A 776 57.06 -14.94 -13.05
N GLY A 777 56.39 -14.42 -12.02
CA GLY A 777 56.76 -13.20 -11.31
C GLY A 777 56.35 -13.25 -9.84
N ASP A 778 56.87 -12.33 -9.02
CA ASP A 778 56.52 -12.24 -7.60
C ASP A 778 55.17 -11.53 -7.40
N ILE A 779 54.36 -12.05 -6.49
CA ILE A 779 53.07 -11.47 -6.09
C ILE A 779 53.08 -11.11 -4.61
N GLN A 780 52.42 -10.01 -4.24
CA GLN A 780 52.25 -9.62 -2.84
C GLN A 780 51.48 -10.69 -2.06
N ARG A 781 51.86 -10.93 -0.79
CA ARG A 781 51.28 -11.99 0.06
C ARG A 781 49.75 -11.87 0.18
N ALA A 782 49.24 -10.64 0.22
CA ALA A 782 47.81 -10.32 0.13
C ALA A 782 47.54 -9.52 -1.16
N ALA A 783 46.95 -10.18 -2.17
CA ALA A 783 46.69 -9.58 -3.50
C ALA A 783 45.78 -8.33 -3.46
N PHE A 784 44.90 -8.22 -2.47
CA PHE A 784 43.94 -7.11 -2.31
C PHE A 784 44.53 -5.87 -1.63
N ASP A 785 45.61 -6.01 -0.86
CA ASP A 785 46.28 -4.88 -0.22
C ASP A 785 47.29 -4.21 -1.17
N LEU A 786 47.52 -2.92 -0.98
CA LEU A 786 48.63 -2.23 -1.65
C LEU A 786 49.97 -2.90 -1.26
N PRO A 787 50.87 -3.19 -2.22
CA PRO A 787 52.14 -3.85 -1.93
C PRO A 787 53.10 -2.93 -1.17
N SER A 788 53.85 -3.48 -0.21
CA SER A 788 54.76 -2.74 0.66
C SER A 788 56.03 -3.55 0.96
N ASN A 789 57.21 -2.94 0.78
CA ASN A 789 58.50 -3.63 0.87
C ASN A 789 58.80 -4.29 2.23
N PHE A 790 58.12 -3.89 3.31
CA PHE A 790 58.33 -4.42 4.66
C PHE A 790 57.08 -5.10 5.25
N LEU A 791 55.86 -4.71 4.81
CA LEU A 791 54.59 -5.17 5.41
C LEU A 791 53.72 -6.02 4.49
N ASN A 792 53.73 -5.78 3.17
CA ASN A 792 53.07 -6.64 2.18
C ASN A 792 54.01 -6.91 1.00
N PRO A 793 55.16 -7.57 1.25
CA PRO A 793 56.19 -7.76 0.24
C PRO A 793 55.72 -8.75 -0.82
N ARG A 794 56.22 -8.56 -2.03
CA ARG A 794 56.07 -9.57 -3.09
C ARG A 794 56.93 -10.77 -2.76
N VAL A 795 56.38 -11.96 -2.94
CA VAL A 795 57.03 -13.25 -2.70
C VAL A 795 56.83 -14.18 -3.89
N PRO A 796 57.70 -15.19 -4.05
CA PRO A 796 57.53 -16.17 -5.11
C PRO A 796 56.22 -16.95 -4.97
N CYS A 797 55.54 -17.17 -6.09
CA CYS A 797 54.33 -17.98 -6.21
C CYS A 797 54.38 -19.37 -5.53
N ALA A 798 55.58 -19.95 -5.41
CA ALA A 798 55.81 -21.24 -4.78
C ALA A 798 55.77 -21.21 -3.24
N SER A 799 55.85 -20.03 -2.59
CA SER A 799 55.94 -19.90 -1.13
C SER A 799 54.61 -19.66 -0.41
N LEU A 800 53.47 -19.75 -1.10
CA LEU A 800 52.14 -19.51 -0.54
C LEU A 800 51.45 -20.85 -0.15
N PRO A 801 50.69 -20.92 0.96
CA PRO A 801 50.13 -22.18 1.46
C PRO A 801 49.09 -22.83 0.53
N LYS A 802 48.90 -24.15 0.67
CA LYS A 802 47.91 -24.94 -0.09
C LYS A 802 46.89 -25.58 0.86
N LEU A 803 45.64 -25.66 0.42
CA LEU A 803 44.49 -26.22 1.14
C LEU A 803 44.54 -27.76 1.16
N ASP A 804 44.26 -28.38 2.31
CA ASP A 804 44.03 -29.83 2.46
C ASP A 804 42.52 -30.08 2.71
N LEU A 805 41.94 -31.04 2.00
CA LEU A 805 40.49 -31.32 2.01
C LEU A 805 40.12 -32.60 2.77
N SER A 806 41.08 -33.27 3.41
CA SER A 806 40.87 -34.57 4.07
C SER A 806 39.95 -34.54 5.31
N ALA A 807 39.68 -33.37 5.90
CA ALA A 807 38.90 -33.20 7.14
C ALA A 807 37.36 -33.35 7.01
N TRP A 808 36.84 -33.86 5.89
CA TRP A 808 35.39 -33.91 5.57
C TRP A 808 34.81 -35.32 5.37
N ARG A 809 35.52 -36.39 5.73
CA ARG A 809 35.12 -37.78 5.40
C ARG A 809 34.61 -38.59 6.60
N GLU A 810 33.47 -39.26 6.44
CA GLU A 810 32.91 -40.22 7.40
C GLU A 810 32.82 -41.67 6.86
N SER A 811 32.55 -42.61 7.77
CA SER A 811 32.35 -44.06 7.63
C SER A 811 33.59 -44.96 7.54
N SER A 812 33.47 -46.15 8.15
CA SER A 812 34.58 -46.99 8.62
C SER A 812 34.67 -48.35 7.92
N ALA A 813 35.81 -48.56 7.26
CA ALA A 813 36.52 -49.83 7.02
C ALA A 813 35.75 -51.10 6.58
N GLN A 814 35.86 -51.46 5.30
CA GLN A 814 36.16 -52.83 4.84
C GLN A 814 36.89 -52.80 3.48
N GLY A 815 37.72 -53.81 3.20
CA GLY A 815 38.65 -53.84 2.05
C GLY A 815 38.01 -54.21 0.70
N CYS A 816 38.85 -54.33 -0.34
CA CYS A 816 38.41 -54.40 -1.75
C CYS A 816 38.68 -55.77 -2.38
N LEU A 817 37.85 -56.14 -3.36
CA LEU A 817 38.09 -57.29 -4.24
C LEU A 817 38.65 -56.84 -5.59
N ILE A 818 39.82 -57.33 -5.97
CA ILE A 818 40.52 -57.00 -7.22
C ILE A 818 40.85 -58.29 -7.96
N ALA A 819 40.30 -58.47 -9.18
CA ALA A 819 40.46 -59.66 -10.02
C ALA A 819 40.25 -61.00 -9.26
N GLY A 820 39.25 -61.06 -8.37
CA GLY A 820 38.91 -62.26 -7.59
C GLY A 820 39.78 -62.52 -6.35
N ARG A 821 40.69 -61.60 -5.99
CA ARG A 821 41.47 -61.65 -4.74
C ARG A 821 41.03 -60.53 -3.80
N SER A 822 40.94 -60.83 -2.50
CA SER A 822 40.71 -59.81 -1.47
C SER A 822 42.04 -59.09 -1.21
N VAL A 823 42.02 -57.76 -1.22
CA VAL A 823 43.19 -56.88 -1.09
C VAL A 823 42.92 -55.90 0.06
N SER A 824 43.89 -55.76 0.96
CA SER A 824 43.75 -54.88 2.13
C SER A 824 43.86 -53.42 1.71
N VAL A 825 43.21 -52.51 2.45
CA VAL A 825 43.32 -51.08 2.16
C VAL A 825 44.78 -50.63 2.33
N GLY A 826 45.37 -50.12 1.23
CA GLY A 826 46.78 -49.74 1.12
C GLY A 826 47.62 -50.67 0.23
N GLU A 827 47.11 -51.84 -0.18
CA GLU A 827 47.85 -52.81 -1.00
C GLU A 827 47.49 -52.73 -2.49
N SER A 828 48.42 -53.16 -3.36
CA SER A 828 48.29 -53.14 -4.83
C SER A 828 48.16 -54.54 -5.43
N ALA A 829 47.37 -54.67 -6.50
CA ALA A 829 47.22 -55.88 -7.30
C ALA A 829 46.97 -55.55 -8.79
N PHE A 830 47.52 -56.35 -9.69
CA PHE A 830 47.40 -56.15 -11.14
C PHE A 830 46.29 -57.05 -11.72
N PRO A 831 45.11 -56.52 -12.10
CA PRO A 831 44.05 -57.33 -12.73
C PRO A 831 44.38 -57.75 -14.16
N SER A 832 45.26 -57.02 -14.86
CA SER A 832 45.67 -57.30 -16.24
C SER A 832 47.10 -56.82 -16.50
N PRO A 833 47.75 -57.22 -17.62
CA PRO A 833 49.15 -56.88 -17.87
C PRO A 833 49.43 -55.37 -17.97
N CYS A 834 48.47 -54.59 -18.47
CA CYS A 834 48.59 -53.13 -18.59
C CYS A 834 47.65 -52.36 -17.66
N THR A 835 47.16 -52.97 -16.58
CA THR A 835 46.38 -52.25 -15.55
C THR A 835 46.82 -52.68 -14.16
N SER A 836 47.12 -51.71 -13.30
CA SER A 836 47.41 -51.90 -11.89
C SER A 836 46.31 -51.27 -11.05
N CYS A 837 45.93 -51.90 -9.94
CA CYS A 837 44.97 -51.32 -9.01
C CYS A 837 45.52 -51.29 -7.59
N ILE A 838 45.08 -50.31 -6.80
CA ILE A 838 45.29 -50.25 -5.35
C ILE A 838 43.93 -50.32 -4.67
N CYS A 839 43.81 -51.13 -3.62
CA CYS A 839 42.65 -51.06 -2.75
C CYS A 839 42.78 -49.85 -1.83
N THR A 840 41.84 -48.91 -1.94
CA THR A 840 41.72 -47.80 -1.00
C THR A 840 40.49 -47.99 -0.12
N VAL A 841 40.35 -47.18 0.93
CA VAL A 841 39.15 -47.13 1.80
C VAL A 841 37.86 -46.78 1.03
N GLU A 842 37.96 -46.38 -0.23
CA GLU A 842 36.84 -46.00 -1.12
C GLU A 842 36.55 -47.06 -2.20
N GLY A 843 37.32 -48.16 -2.22
CA GLY A 843 37.21 -49.23 -3.22
C GLY A 843 38.51 -49.46 -4.00
N ALA A 844 38.45 -50.34 -5.00
CA ALA A 844 39.59 -50.63 -5.87
C ALA A 844 39.75 -49.56 -6.95
N GLN A 845 40.84 -48.79 -6.89
CA GLN A 845 41.16 -47.80 -7.93
C GLN A 845 42.20 -48.38 -8.89
N CYS A 846 41.84 -48.44 -10.17
CA CYS A 846 42.63 -49.06 -11.23
C CYS A 846 43.14 -48.01 -12.23
N ALA A 847 44.42 -48.11 -12.61
CA ALA A 847 45.07 -47.23 -13.57
C ALA A 847 45.78 -48.07 -14.64
N SER A 848 45.61 -47.65 -15.89
CA SER A 848 46.32 -48.26 -17.02
C SER A 848 47.80 -47.89 -17.00
N LEU A 849 48.65 -48.90 -17.08
CA LEU A 849 50.10 -48.75 -17.12
C LEU A 849 50.54 -48.25 -18.50
N ARG A 850 51.49 -47.30 -18.49
CA ARG A 850 52.13 -46.83 -19.71
C ARG A 850 53.27 -47.79 -20.06
N ILE A 851 53.18 -48.43 -21.22
CA ILE A 851 54.14 -49.45 -21.65
C ILE A 851 55.24 -48.78 -22.47
N THR A 852 56.44 -48.70 -21.91
CA THR A 852 57.62 -48.09 -22.53
C THR A 852 58.47 -49.09 -23.32
N ASP A 853 58.44 -50.37 -22.97
CA ASP A 853 58.98 -51.48 -23.78
C ASP A 853 57.94 -52.61 -23.90
N CYS A 854 57.29 -52.69 -25.05
CA CYS A 854 56.34 -53.76 -25.39
C CYS A 854 57.01 -55.14 -25.48
N ALA A 855 58.30 -55.21 -25.81
CA ALA A 855 59.05 -56.47 -25.81
C ALA A 855 59.37 -56.94 -24.38
N GLN A 856 59.53 -56.03 -23.41
CA GLN A 856 59.62 -56.37 -21.99
C GLN A 856 58.30 -56.91 -21.46
N LEU A 857 57.19 -56.22 -21.76
CA LEU A 857 55.87 -56.68 -21.33
C LEU A 857 55.55 -58.09 -21.84
N LEU A 858 55.91 -58.41 -23.09
CA LEU A 858 55.74 -59.73 -23.69
C LEU A 858 56.74 -60.80 -23.18
N ARG A 859 57.71 -60.44 -22.32
CA ARG A 859 58.55 -61.37 -21.53
C ARG A 859 57.95 -61.64 -20.16
N GLU A 860 57.25 -60.66 -19.58
CA GLU A 860 56.70 -60.73 -18.21
C GLU A 860 55.27 -61.29 -18.17
N TRP A 861 54.49 -61.15 -19.26
CA TRP A 861 53.10 -61.62 -19.34
C TRP A 861 52.83 -62.46 -20.61
N PRO A 862 51.91 -63.45 -20.56
CA PRO A 862 51.55 -64.25 -21.72
C PRO A 862 51.01 -63.40 -22.88
N ARG A 863 51.47 -63.65 -24.11
CA ARG A 863 51.12 -62.84 -25.29
C ARG A 863 49.61 -62.70 -25.50
N GLU A 864 48.84 -63.74 -25.22
CA GLU A 864 47.38 -63.74 -25.36
C GLU A 864 46.65 -62.94 -24.27
N ALA A 865 47.28 -62.68 -23.12
CA ALA A 865 46.74 -61.78 -22.10
C ALA A 865 47.06 -60.32 -22.48
N VAL A 866 48.28 -60.07 -22.97
CA VAL A 866 48.70 -58.75 -23.48
C VAL A 866 47.91 -58.34 -24.74
N ALA A 867 47.53 -59.29 -25.60
CA ALA A 867 46.73 -59.01 -26.80
C ALA A 867 45.21 -58.85 -26.53
N ARG A 868 44.72 -59.26 -25.34
CA ARG A 868 43.32 -59.13 -24.92
C ARG A 868 43.06 -57.97 -23.96
N ASP A 869 44.12 -57.35 -23.45
CA ASP A 869 44.06 -56.08 -22.71
C ASP A 869 44.04 -54.94 -23.74
N ASP A 870 42.91 -54.25 -23.87
CA ASP A 870 42.70 -53.21 -24.88
C ASP A 870 43.73 -52.06 -24.76
N VAL A 871 44.27 -51.82 -23.56
CA VAL A 871 45.25 -50.76 -23.30
C VAL A 871 46.65 -51.20 -23.71
N CYS A 872 47.01 -52.47 -23.46
CA CYS A 872 48.18 -53.09 -24.05
C CYS A 872 48.09 -53.09 -25.59
N ALA A 873 46.95 -53.49 -26.15
CA ALA A 873 46.72 -53.58 -27.59
C ALA A 873 46.82 -52.21 -28.27
N ALA A 874 46.30 -51.15 -27.64
CA ALA A 874 46.41 -49.78 -28.15
C ALA A 874 47.85 -49.24 -28.10
N GLN A 875 48.60 -49.48 -27.01
CA GLN A 875 49.96 -48.95 -26.86
C GLN A 875 51.02 -49.76 -27.62
N CYS A 876 50.83 -51.08 -27.74
CA CYS A 876 51.76 -52.01 -28.38
C CYS A 876 51.29 -52.51 -29.75
N GLY A 877 50.28 -51.88 -30.37
CA GLY A 877 49.52 -52.40 -31.51
C GLY A 877 50.28 -52.71 -32.81
N ALA A 878 51.57 -52.39 -32.91
CA ALA A 878 52.44 -52.84 -33.99
C ALA A 878 53.13 -54.20 -33.71
N ALA A 879 53.21 -54.61 -32.44
CA ALA A 879 53.84 -55.86 -31.99
C ALA A 879 52.85 -57.03 -31.82
N ALA A 880 51.53 -56.76 -31.86
CA ALA A 880 50.47 -57.75 -31.78
C ALA A 880 49.34 -57.44 -32.80
N PRO A 881 49.29 -58.11 -33.96
CA PRO A 881 48.29 -57.84 -35.00
C PRO A 881 47.01 -58.66 -34.79
N GLN A 882 45.80 -58.06 -34.91
CA GLN A 882 44.58 -58.80 -35.25
C GLN A 882 43.34 -57.98 -35.73
N ALA A 883 42.78 -58.41 -36.89
CA ALA A 883 41.41 -58.24 -37.42
C ALA A 883 40.86 -56.84 -37.87
N ARG A 884 39.75 -56.81 -38.64
CA ARG A 884 39.37 -55.74 -39.63
C ARG A 884 37.87 -55.28 -39.64
N ALA A 885 37.65 -53.98 -39.93
CA ALA A 885 36.52 -53.33 -40.70
C ALA A 885 35.08 -53.28 -40.09
N PRO A 886 34.06 -52.49 -40.61
CA PRO A 886 33.97 -51.58 -41.78
C PRO A 886 33.43 -50.10 -41.52
N ARG A 887 32.57 -49.47 -42.36
CA ARG A 887 32.62 -48.02 -42.80
C ARG A 887 31.28 -47.22 -42.97
N ARG A 888 31.35 -45.85 -43.02
CA ARG A 888 30.47 -44.78 -43.67
C ARG A 888 29.19 -44.24 -42.95
N PRO A 889 28.58 -43.06 -43.32
CA PRO A 889 29.09 -41.80 -43.96
C PRO A 889 28.51 -40.41 -43.46
N HIS A 890 28.97 -39.31 -44.10
CA HIS A 890 28.83 -37.83 -43.89
C HIS A 890 27.46 -37.09 -43.89
N LEU A 891 27.40 -35.88 -43.27
CA LEU A 891 27.32 -34.52 -43.92
C LEU A 891 27.48 -33.35 -42.87
N ASN A 892 27.13 -32.08 -43.16
CA ASN A 892 28.10 -30.96 -43.38
C ASN A 892 27.52 -29.53 -43.04
N PHE A 893 28.32 -28.45 -43.24
CA PHE A 893 28.10 -26.96 -43.17
C PHE A 893 28.26 -26.28 -41.79
N LYS A 894 28.85 -25.07 -41.60
CA LYS A 894 29.82 -24.14 -42.25
C LYS A 894 29.80 -22.84 -41.39
N PHE A 895 30.92 -22.13 -41.23
CA PHE A 895 30.99 -20.78 -40.61
C PHE A 895 31.78 -19.81 -41.50
N PRO A 896 31.50 -18.48 -41.49
CA PRO A 896 32.35 -17.46 -42.10
C PRO A 896 33.16 -16.61 -41.07
N ASP A 897 34.13 -15.87 -41.61
CA ASP A 897 35.30 -15.26 -40.97
C ASP A 897 35.11 -13.78 -40.56
N LEU A 898 35.91 -13.30 -39.59
CA LEU A 898 35.89 -11.94 -39.00
C LEU A 898 37.26 -11.22 -39.12
N SER A 899 37.92 -11.34 -40.27
CA SER A 899 39.26 -10.80 -40.53
C SER A 899 39.30 -9.54 -41.42
N PRO A 900 38.54 -8.48 -41.10
CA PRO A 900 39.08 -7.12 -41.31
C PRO A 900 38.77 -6.12 -40.18
N PHE A 901 39.63 -5.09 -40.07
CA PHE A 901 39.58 -3.87 -39.22
C PHE A 901 40.72 -3.72 -38.19
N ILE A 902 41.95 -3.77 -38.69
CA ILE A 902 43.10 -3.05 -38.09
C ILE A 902 43.44 -1.87 -39.03
N ALA A 903 43.77 -0.72 -38.43
CA ALA A 903 44.30 0.51 -39.04
C ALA A 903 43.38 1.33 -39.99
N LYS A 904 42.72 2.35 -39.41
CA LYS A 904 43.09 3.75 -39.68
C LYS A 904 42.61 4.70 -38.58
#